data_AF-A0A919I6H5-F1
#
_entry.id   AF-A0A919I6H5-F1
#
_cell.length_a   1.000
_cell.length_b   1.000
_cell.length_c   1.000
_cell.angle_alpha   90.00
_cell.angle_beta   90.00
_cell.angle_gamma   90.00
#
_symmetry.space_group_name_H-M   'P 1'
#
loop_
_entity.id
_entity.type
_entity.pdbx_description
1 polymer ?
#
loop_
_entity_poly.entity_id
_entity_poly.type
_entity_poly.pdbx_seq_one_letter_code
_entity_poly.pdbx_strand_id
1 'polypeptide(L)'
;MEKNKKSWLNIRLKIGNKIFGGFTILIVLFAINALIIFITVNTIDKQVAMSSQVVNPSKDAVNELVTLVHRSRMLSANWVFMQVNEEDKTALREIIAHEYPSLKERITKLMVNWDADSTSSTFKKDSSQRVLMNKALGKYDSLLKNATDNIVNTLKSFDDYEDSATKLLAGDFIDQVVIPESNKIINILLAIKKKQELIAESSTNTLVASTGRLRTITIVLGFAIIGIGFLSAYLLVRTITRPINYIKDVVVKLGKGELVDDKRTKFANDEIGEMAVATDSLVNGLKATTVFAENIGNGKYDSDFTPLSDHDVLGNALLNMRGNLARVAEEDKKRNWTTEGMAKFGEILRSNNSDLEKLTDEIIGSLVKYLKANQGALYIVDDTNDTDEKTMSMASCYAWDKKKYVNQKVHMGEGLTGQSWQEGDVIYLTDIPSNYIRITSGLGDANPNAILIVPLKVNDQIFGVVELASFGSIKDFEIDFVKRIAESIASTISSVKVNARTQRLLGESQQMTEEMRAQEEEMRQNMEELQATQEEMQRSQLESASVLEVMNNSTAMIDYDSEGNIINANMNSLRLFGYSLEEIKGEHHKIFVQREERATEAYRKFWKELASGKSQRGEYKLSTKTGKDIWVYAQYSPILNREGAVMKITEIIFDITKFKS
;
A
#
# COMPACT_ATOMS: atom_id res chain seq x y z
N MET A 1 4.57 56.82 -1.10
CA MET A 1 5.93 57.36 -0.88
C MET A 1 6.64 56.48 0.14
N GLU A 2 7.53 55.58 -0.29
CA GLU A 2 8.91 55.50 0.23
C GLU A 2 9.67 54.31 -0.38
N LYS A 3 10.79 54.69 -1.03
CA LYS A 3 12.02 53.91 -1.25
C LYS A 3 11.94 52.70 -2.19
N ASN A 4 11.75 53.08 -3.45
CA ASN A 4 12.36 52.46 -4.62
C ASN A 4 13.91 52.49 -4.48
N LYS A 5 14.50 51.51 -3.79
CA LYS A 5 15.95 51.33 -3.70
C LYS A 5 16.41 50.63 -5.00
N LYS A 6 16.79 51.41 -6.00
CA LYS A 6 17.52 50.93 -7.19
C LYS A 6 18.74 50.12 -6.73
N SER A 7 18.66 48.80 -6.85
CA SER A 7 19.78 47.88 -6.75
C SER A 7 20.67 48.04 -7.98
N TRP A 8 21.64 48.94 -7.90
CA TRP A 8 22.72 49.01 -8.89
C TRP A 8 23.74 47.91 -8.55
N LEU A 9 24.07 47.08 -9.56
CA LEU A 9 24.93 45.88 -9.52
C LEU A 9 24.36 44.59 -8.89
N ASN A 10 23.28 44.05 -9.46
CA ASN A 10 23.03 42.59 -9.39
C ASN A 10 23.88 41.88 -10.46
N ILE A 11 25.21 42.03 -10.41
CA ILE A 11 26.10 41.25 -11.27
C ILE A 11 26.15 39.83 -10.69
N ARG A 12 25.58 38.85 -11.41
CA ARG A 12 25.76 37.43 -11.12
C ARG A 12 27.23 37.06 -11.33
N LEU A 13 28.04 37.21 -10.28
CA LEU A 13 29.42 36.77 -10.29
C LEU A 13 29.46 35.27 -10.04
N LYS A 14 29.80 34.53 -11.09
CA LYS A 14 30.08 33.09 -11.03
C LYS A 14 31.13 32.80 -9.96
N ILE A 15 31.11 31.61 -9.35
CA ILE A 15 32.13 31.16 -8.39
C ILE A 15 33.55 31.37 -8.95
N GLY A 16 33.75 30.99 -10.22
CA GLY A 16 35.02 31.18 -10.93
C GLY A 16 35.47 32.64 -10.96
N ASN A 17 34.55 33.58 -11.17
CA ASN A 17 34.87 35.01 -11.21
C ASN A 17 35.21 35.57 -9.82
N LYS A 18 34.61 35.03 -8.75
CA LYS A 18 34.94 35.41 -7.37
C LYS A 18 36.33 34.95 -6.96
N ILE A 19 36.66 33.68 -7.27
CA ILE A 19 37.98 33.11 -7.02
C ILE A 19 39.02 33.85 -7.86
N PHE A 20 38.78 33.95 -9.17
CA PHE A 20 39.69 34.62 -10.09
C PHE A 20 39.93 36.08 -9.67
N GLY A 21 38.87 36.85 -9.37
CA GLY A 21 39.01 38.24 -8.93
C GLY A 21 39.87 38.40 -7.67
N GLY A 22 39.73 37.50 -6.68
CA GLY A 22 40.58 37.50 -5.48
C GLY A 22 42.06 37.25 -5.78
N PHE A 23 42.35 36.29 -6.67
CA PHE A 23 43.72 36.00 -7.11
C PHE A 23 44.30 37.09 -8.02
N THR A 24 43.51 37.65 -8.94
CA THR A 24 43.94 38.73 -9.83
C THR A 24 44.38 39.95 -9.03
N ILE A 25 43.64 40.33 -7.98
CA ILE A 25 44.03 41.45 -7.10
C ILE A 25 45.39 41.19 -6.45
N LEU A 26 45.63 39.98 -5.94
CA LEU A 26 46.91 39.61 -5.33
C LEU A 26 48.06 39.59 -6.36
N ILE A 27 47.82 39.05 -7.55
CA ILE A 27 48.81 39.00 -8.64
C ILE A 27 49.19 40.42 -9.09
N VAL A 28 48.20 41.30 -9.28
CA VAL A 28 48.43 42.70 -9.66
C VAL A 28 49.22 43.44 -8.58
N LEU A 29 48.87 43.25 -7.30
CA LEU A 29 49.63 43.82 -6.18
C LEU A 29 51.07 43.33 -6.13
N PHE A 30 51.30 42.03 -6.38
CA PHE A 30 52.64 41.47 -6.44
C PHE A 30 53.44 42.05 -7.60
N ALA A 31 52.84 42.20 -8.78
CA ALA A 31 53.47 42.80 -9.94
C ALA A 31 53.84 44.28 -9.70
N ILE A 32 52.93 45.06 -9.09
CA ILE A 32 53.20 46.46 -8.71
C ILE A 32 54.35 46.53 -7.70
N ASN A 33 54.36 45.66 -6.69
CA ASN A 33 55.43 45.60 -5.70
C ASN A 33 56.79 45.28 -6.36
N ALA A 34 56.83 44.25 -7.21
CA ALA A 34 58.03 43.88 -7.95
C ALA A 34 58.55 45.04 -8.83
N LEU A 35 57.64 45.78 -9.49
CA LEU A 35 57.99 46.94 -10.30
C LEU A 35 58.60 48.08 -9.45
N ILE A 36 58.00 48.40 -8.29
CA ILE A 36 58.51 49.43 -7.38
C ILE A 36 59.90 49.05 -6.86
N ILE A 37 60.10 47.80 -6.45
CA ILE A 37 61.40 47.30 -6.00
C ILE A 37 62.43 47.42 -7.12
N PHE A 38 62.08 46.96 -8.33
CA PHE A 38 62.97 47.01 -9.49
C PHE A 38 63.43 48.44 -9.83
N ILE A 39 62.50 49.39 -9.88
CA ILE A 39 62.82 50.81 -10.15
C ILE A 39 63.72 51.39 -9.04
N THR A 40 63.43 51.07 -7.79
CA THR A 40 64.18 51.60 -6.63
C THR A 40 65.60 51.04 -6.58
N VAL A 41 65.77 49.73 -6.79
CA VAL A 41 67.09 49.07 -6.84
C VAL A 41 67.94 49.65 -7.96
N ASN A 42 67.40 49.77 -9.17
CA ASN A 42 68.13 50.35 -10.31
C ASN A 42 68.57 51.81 -10.05
N THR A 43 67.79 52.56 -9.26
CA THR A 43 68.17 53.92 -8.83
C THR A 43 69.31 53.89 -7.83
N ILE A 44 69.29 52.95 -6.88
CA ILE A 44 70.37 52.75 -5.91
C ILE A 44 71.66 52.32 -6.61
N ASP A 45 71.60 51.37 -7.56
CA ASP A 45 72.78 50.91 -8.31
C ASP A 45 73.49 52.06 -9.04
N LYS A 46 72.72 52.98 -9.63
CA LYS A 46 73.28 54.20 -10.25
C LYS A 46 73.95 55.12 -9.23
N GLN A 47 73.36 55.29 -8.04
CA GLN A 47 73.96 56.08 -6.95
C GLN A 47 75.23 55.42 -6.40
N VAL A 48 75.24 54.09 -6.23
CA VAL A 48 76.41 53.29 -5.81
C VAL A 48 77.55 53.44 -6.82
N ALA A 49 77.24 53.32 -8.12
CA ALA A 49 78.24 53.46 -9.18
C ALA A 49 78.84 54.87 -9.20
N MET A 50 78.01 55.91 -9.12
CA MET A 50 78.48 57.30 -9.05
C MET A 50 79.36 57.56 -7.81
N SER A 51 78.93 57.03 -6.65
CA SER A 51 79.67 57.19 -5.39
C SER A 51 81.04 56.50 -5.42
N SER A 52 81.10 55.25 -5.91
CA SER A 52 82.32 54.43 -5.91
C SER A 52 83.29 54.75 -7.05
N GLN A 53 82.81 55.13 -8.23
CA GLN A 53 83.65 55.35 -9.41
C GLN A 53 84.03 56.81 -9.62
N VAL A 54 83.24 57.76 -9.11
CA VAL A 54 83.46 59.20 -9.35
C VAL A 54 83.71 59.93 -8.04
N VAL A 55 82.77 59.93 -7.09
CA VAL A 55 82.81 60.82 -5.93
C VAL A 55 83.98 60.48 -4.98
N ASN A 56 84.09 59.23 -4.54
CA ASN A 56 85.18 58.83 -3.62
C ASN A 56 86.57 58.95 -4.28
N PRO A 57 86.81 58.44 -5.50
CA PRO A 57 88.09 58.64 -6.18
C PRO A 57 88.44 60.11 -6.43
N SER A 58 87.45 60.99 -6.63
CA SER A 58 87.67 62.44 -6.80
C SER A 58 88.14 63.09 -5.51
N LYS A 59 87.51 62.76 -4.38
CA LYS A 59 87.96 63.20 -3.05
C LYS A 59 89.39 62.74 -2.79
N ASP A 60 89.69 61.47 -3.06
CA ASP A 60 91.00 60.88 -2.82
C ASP A 60 92.08 61.48 -3.74
N ALA A 61 91.77 61.69 -5.02
CA ALA A 61 92.71 62.30 -5.97
C ALA A 61 93.03 63.77 -5.64
N VAL A 62 92.05 64.55 -5.15
CA VAL A 62 92.31 65.92 -4.66
C VAL A 62 93.19 65.90 -3.42
N ASN A 63 92.95 64.97 -2.48
CA ASN A 63 93.79 64.79 -1.29
C ASN A 63 95.23 64.43 -1.64
N GLU A 64 95.41 63.54 -2.61
CA GLU A 64 96.72 63.15 -3.11
C GLU A 64 97.43 64.34 -3.77
N LEU A 65 96.73 65.16 -4.55
CA LEU A 65 97.32 66.35 -5.17
C LEU A 65 97.75 67.39 -4.14
N VAL A 66 96.95 67.62 -3.09
CA VAL A 66 97.36 68.50 -1.97
C VAL A 66 98.65 67.99 -1.35
N THR A 67 98.73 66.69 -1.06
CA THR A 67 99.91 66.04 -0.48
C THR A 67 101.13 66.17 -1.39
N LEU A 68 100.94 65.96 -2.70
CA LEU A 68 101.99 66.04 -3.70
C LEU A 68 102.54 67.47 -3.82
N VAL A 69 101.70 68.51 -3.80
CA VAL A 69 102.16 69.92 -3.79
C VAL A 69 102.93 70.27 -2.52
N HIS A 70 102.52 69.76 -1.36
CA HIS A 70 103.30 69.94 -0.12
C HIS A 70 104.66 69.24 -0.21
N ARG A 71 104.69 68.00 -0.72
CA ARG A 71 105.92 67.20 -0.88
C ARG A 71 106.85 67.85 -1.88
N SER A 72 106.38 68.29 -3.05
CA SER A 72 107.22 68.93 -4.06
C SER A 72 107.79 70.26 -3.59
N ARG A 73 107.03 71.06 -2.82
CA ARG A 73 107.55 72.27 -2.18
C ARG A 73 108.69 71.95 -1.21
N MET A 74 108.48 70.98 -0.31
CA MET A 74 109.50 70.56 0.66
C MET A 74 110.75 70.05 -0.04
N LEU A 75 110.59 69.16 -1.03
CA LEU A 75 111.70 68.58 -1.78
C LEU A 75 112.43 69.63 -2.63
N SER A 76 111.73 70.62 -3.17
CA SER A 76 112.35 71.75 -3.90
C SER A 76 113.21 72.60 -2.96
N ALA A 77 112.73 72.89 -1.75
CA ALA A 77 113.51 73.59 -0.74
C ALA A 77 114.73 72.75 -0.30
N ASN A 78 114.52 71.45 -0.06
CA ASN A 78 115.58 70.51 0.29
C ASN A 78 116.65 70.42 -0.81
N TRP A 79 116.26 70.48 -2.09
CA TRP A 79 117.20 70.51 -3.21
C TRP A 79 118.18 71.69 -3.13
N VAL A 80 117.72 72.87 -2.71
CA VAL A 80 118.57 74.07 -2.62
C VAL A 80 119.43 74.07 -1.36
N PHE A 81 118.85 73.69 -0.22
CA PHE A 81 119.51 73.83 1.09
C PHE A 81 120.31 72.59 1.54
N MET A 82 120.07 71.40 0.97
CA MET A 82 120.74 70.16 1.34
C MET A 82 121.50 69.53 0.16
N GLN A 83 122.80 69.82 0.06
CA GLN A 83 123.67 69.42 -1.05
C GLN A 83 123.79 67.90 -1.26
N VAL A 84 123.83 67.10 -0.18
CA VAL A 84 124.14 65.65 -0.21
C VAL A 84 122.89 64.74 -0.16
N ASN A 85 121.69 65.30 -0.31
CA ASN A 85 120.45 64.53 -0.17
C ASN A 85 119.93 63.99 -1.52
N GLU A 86 120.54 62.91 -2.02
CA GLU A 86 120.15 62.30 -3.30
C GLU A 86 118.78 61.60 -3.28
N GLU A 87 118.30 61.17 -2.10
CA GLU A 87 116.98 60.55 -1.95
C GLU A 87 115.87 61.56 -2.26
N ASP A 88 115.95 62.77 -1.68
CA ASP A 88 114.98 63.84 -1.92
C ASP A 88 115.04 64.37 -3.35
N LYS A 89 116.25 64.43 -3.93
CA LYS A 89 116.42 64.80 -5.33
C LYS A 89 115.79 63.76 -6.27
N THR A 90 115.99 62.48 -6.00
CA THR A 90 115.35 61.42 -6.76
C THR A 90 113.83 61.47 -6.61
N ALA A 91 113.32 61.69 -5.39
CA ALA A 91 111.90 61.84 -5.12
C ALA A 91 111.27 63.05 -5.85
N LEU A 92 111.97 64.19 -5.95
CA LEU A 92 111.44 65.34 -6.69
C LEU A 92 111.40 65.08 -8.21
N ARG A 93 112.43 64.42 -8.74
CA ARG A 93 112.45 64.00 -10.15
C ARG A 93 111.31 63.00 -10.45
N GLU A 94 111.07 62.05 -9.55
CA GLU A 94 109.99 61.08 -9.65
C GLU A 94 108.61 61.76 -9.65
N ILE A 95 108.42 62.77 -8.79
CA ILE A 95 107.19 63.59 -8.79
C ILE A 95 106.98 64.28 -10.14
N ILE A 96 108.02 64.91 -10.68
CA ILE A 96 107.93 65.68 -11.92
C ILE A 96 107.73 64.78 -13.14
N ALA A 97 108.45 63.65 -13.21
CA ALA A 97 108.46 62.77 -14.37
C ALA A 97 107.28 61.77 -14.39
N HIS A 98 106.82 61.31 -13.21
CA HIS A 98 105.93 60.16 -13.13
C HIS A 98 104.71 60.39 -12.20
N GLU A 99 104.90 60.75 -10.93
CA GLU A 99 103.76 60.81 -9.98
C GLU A 99 102.74 61.89 -10.38
N TYR A 100 103.19 63.12 -10.68
CA TYR A 100 102.28 64.22 -11.02
C TYR A 100 101.58 64.02 -12.38
N PRO A 101 102.27 63.68 -13.49
CA PRO A 101 101.60 63.43 -14.76
C PRO A 101 100.50 62.36 -14.67
N SER A 102 100.77 61.26 -13.95
CA SER A 102 99.80 60.19 -13.72
C SER A 102 98.58 60.67 -12.90
N LEU A 103 98.84 61.37 -11.80
CA LEU A 103 97.77 61.94 -10.96
C LEU A 103 96.94 62.98 -11.72
N LYS A 104 97.59 63.83 -12.52
CA LYS A 104 96.94 64.84 -13.37
C LYS A 104 96.03 64.20 -14.40
N GLU A 105 96.45 63.11 -15.05
CA GLU A 105 95.61 62.38 -16.01
C GLU A 105 94.37 61.79 -15.31
N ARG A 106 94.56 61.15 -14.15
CA ARG A 106 93.45 60.59 -13.36
C ARG A 106 92.47 61.68 -12.90
N ILE A 107 92.97 62.80 -12.38
CA ILE A 107 92.14 63.95 -11.99
C ILE A 107 91.38 64.50 -13.20
N THR A 108 92.04 64.65 -14.35
CA THR A 108 91.40 65.16 -15.58
C THR A 108 90.26 64.25 -16.05
N LYS A 109 90.43 62.92 -15.95
CA LYS A 109 89.35 61.95 -16.25
C LYS A 109 88.18 62.07 -15.28
N LEU A 110 88.45 62.21 -13.98
CA LEU A 110 87.41 62.36 -12.95
C LEU A 110 86.67 63.70 -13.06
N MET A 111 87.39 64.77 -13.39
CA MET A 111 86.86 66.14 -13.53
C MET A 111 85.77 66.29 -14.59
N VAL A 112 85.71 65.39 -15.58
CA VAL A 112 84.62 65.35 -16.57
C VAL A 112 83.26 65.27 -15.89
N ASN A 113 83.20 64.60 -14.73
CA ASN A 113 81.98 64.39 -13.96
C ASN A 113 81.86 65.33 -12.76
N TRP A 114 82.78 66.28 -12.55
CA TRP A 114 82.69 67.27 -11.44
C TRP A 114 81.74 68.42 -11.76
N ASP A 115 81.52 68.70 -13.04
CA ASP A 115 80.45 69.61 -13.47
C ASP A 115 79.05 68.94 -13.37
N ALA A 116 79.01 67.66 -13.00
CA ALA A 116 77.80 66.85 -12.88
C ALA A 116 77.54 66.48 -11.41
N ASP A 117 77.18 67.47 -10.59
CA ASP A 117 76.76 67.19 -9.21
C ASP A 117 75.24 67.01 -9.08
N SER A 118 74.88 65.75 -8.84
CA SER A 118 73.93 65.25 -7.84
C SER A 118 72.46 65.75 -7.82
N THR A 119 71.57 64.87 -8.30
CA THR A 119 70.38 64.35 -7.57
C THR A 119 69.37 65.29 -6.89
N SER A 120 69.16 66.53 -7.32
CA SER A 120 67.89 67.23 -7.04
C SER A 120 67.43 68.16 -8.16
N SER A 121 66.12 68.26 -8.36
CA SER A 121 65.44 69.08 -9.39
C SER A 121 65.62 70.60 -9.24
N THR A 122 66.47 71.07 -8.33
CA THR A 122 66.86 72.48 -8.21
C THR A 122 68.29 72.57 -7.68
N PHE A 123 69.28 72.50 -8.57
CA PHE A 123 70.67 72.90 -8.31
C PHE A 123 71.23 73.67 -9.52
N LYS A 124 71.73 74.89 -9.26
CA LYS A 124 72.35 75.77 -10.26
C LYS A 124 73.73 75.22 -10.66
N LYS A 125 74.00 75.23 -11.97
CA LYS A 125 75.32 74.95 -12.56
C LYS A 125 76.40 75.76 -11.83
N ASP A 126 77.32 75.11 -11.14
CA ASP A 126 78.48 75.79 -10.57
C ASP A 126 79.75 75.21 -11.18
N SER A 127 80.15 75.77 -12.33
CA SER A 127 81.38 75.51 -13.07
C SER A 127 82.66 75.86 -12.27
N SER A 128 82.56 76.10 -10.97
CA SER A 128 83.62 76.60 -10.11
C SER A 128 84.69 75.56 -9.84
N GLN A 129 84.36 74.30 -9.52
CA GLN A 129 85.38 73.31 -9.12
C GLN A 129 86.31 72.91 -10.25
N ARG A 130 85.76 72.66 -11.44
CA ARG A 130 86.58 72.30 -12.61
C ARG A 130 87.46 73.46 -13.03
N VAL A 131 86.91 74.68 -13.03
CA VAL A 131 87.68 75.91 -13.34
C VAL A 131 88.78 76.14 -12.30
N LEU A 132 88.47 76.01 -11.01
CA LEU A 132 89.45 76.13 -9.93
C LEU A 132 90.52 75.04 -10.01
N MET A 133 90.16 73.81 -10.34
CA MET A 133 91.11 72.71 -10.49
C MET A 133 92.00 72.90 -11.71
N ASN A 134 91.45 73.27 -12.87
CA ASN A 134 92.26 73.61 -14.05
C ASN A 134 93.23 74.77 -13.75
N LYS A 135 92.77 75.78 -12.99
CA LYS A 135 93.62 76.88 -12.53
C LYS A 135 94.73 76.39 -11.58
N ALA A 136 94.41 75.48 -10.65
CA ALA A 136 95.40 74.89 -9.75
C ALA A 136 96.42 74.03 -10.50
N LEU A 137 95.98 73.17 -11.42
CA LEU A 137 96.83 72.35 -12.27
C LEU A 137 97.74 73.21 -13.15
N GLY A 138 97.21 74.21 -13.86
CA GLY A 138 98.01 75.08 -14.71
C GLY A 138 99.03 75.93 -13.92
N LYS A 139 98.66 76.38 -12.71
CA LYS A 139 99.60 77.02 -11.79
C LYS A 139 100.70 76.06 -11.33
N TYR A 140 100.34 74.81 -11.06
CA TYR A 140 101.28 73.80 -10.61
C TYR A 140 102.21 73.32 -11.72
N ASP A 141 101.72 73.16 -12.95
CA ASP A 141 102.55 72.93 -14.15
C ASP A 141 103.61 74.03 -14.30
N SER A 142 103.18 75.29 -14.20
CA SER A 142 104.07 76.45 -14.31
C SER A 142 105.11 76.46 -13.18
N LEU A 143 104.68 76.13 -11.96
CA LEU A 143 105.55 76.05 -10.80
C LEU A 143 106.60 74.93 -10.95
N LEU A 144 106.19 73.72 -11.35
CA LEU A 144 107.12 72.61 -11.56
C LEU A 144 108.11 72.87 -12.70
N LYS A 145 107.65 73.50 -13.79
CA LYS A 145 108.54 73.90 -14.88
C LYS A 145 109.58 74.92 -14.40
N ASN A 146 109.13 75.97 -13.72
CA ASN A 146 110.04 76.99 -13.19
C ASN A 146 110.99 76.41 -12.13
N ALA A 147 110.53 75.48 -11.29
CA ALA A 147 111.39 74.76 -10.35
C ALA A 147 112.42 73.87 -11.08
N THR A 148 112.02 73.21 -12.17
CA THR A 148 112.95 72.44 -12.99
C THR A 148 114.03 73.35 -13.60
N ASP A 149 113.62 74.48 -14.17
CA ASP A 149 114.52 75.39 -14.88
C ASP A 149 115.47 76.16 -13.96
N ASN A 150 115.00 76.60 -12.78
CA ASN A 150 115.75 77.48 -11.87
C ASN A 150 116.36 76.77 -10.65
N ILE A 151 115.97 75.52 -10.36
CA ILE A 151 116.53 74.74 -9.25
C ILE A 151 117.23 73.50 -9.81
N VAL A 152 116.47 72.58 -10.44
CA VAL A 152 117.01 71.28 -10.87
C VAL A 152 118.06 71.42 -11.96
N ASN A 153 117.87 72.34 -12.90
CA ASN A 153 118.79 72.57 -14.01
C ASN A 153 119.97 73.48 -13.66
N THR A 154 119.81 74.31 -12.64
CA THR A 154 120.82 75.27 -12.18
C THR A 154 121.78 74.63 -11.18
N LEU A 155 121.29 73.72 -10.34
CA LEU A 155 122.08 73.03 -9.31
C LEU A 155 122.26 71.54 -9.65
N LYS A 156 123.14 71.23 -10.61
CA LYS A 156 123.34 69.87 -11.15
C LYS A 156 124.58 69.16 -10.58
N SER A 157 125.65 69.91 -10.35
CA SER A 157 126.97 69.42 -9.97
C SER A 157 127.40 70.01 -8.63
N PHE A 158 128.44 69.43 -8.02
CA PHE A 158 128.97 69.91 -6.74
C PHE A 158 129.39 71.39 -6.83
N ASP A 159 130.00 71.79 -7.95
CA ASP A 159 130.51 73.14 -8.18
C ASP A 159 129.39 74.20 -8.22
N ASP A 160 128.20 73.84 -8.68
CA ASP A 160 127.05 74.76 -8.76
C ASP A 160 126.55 75.19 -7.36
N TYR A 161 126.80 74.40 -6.32
CA TYR A 161 126.42 74.72 -4.93
C TYR A 161 127.48 75.56 -4.20
N GLU A 162 128.73 75.54 -4.66
CA GLU A 162 129.82 76.36 -4.14
C GLU A 162 129.80 77.77 -4.73
N ASP A 163 129.14 77.97 -5.88
CA ASP A 163 128.87 79.31 -6.41
C ASP A 163 127.80 80.04 -5.58
N SER A 164 128.27 81.03 -4.81
CA SER A 164 127.42 81.85 -3.94
C SER A 164 126.33 82.59 -4.70
N ALA A 165 126.56 82.98 -5.96
CA ALA A 165 125.55 83.67 -6.78
C ALA A 165 124.44 82.70 -7.21
N THR A 166 124.80 81.52 -7.72
CA THR A 166 123.85 80.48 -8.15
C THR A 166 123.00 79.95 -7.00
N LYS A 167 123.61 79.68 -5.85
CA LYS A 167 122.88 79.22 -4.65
C LYS A 167 121.93 80.29 -4.09
N LEU A 168 122.33 81.56 -4.10
CA LEU A 168 121.47 82.67 -3.68
C LEU A 168 120.26 82.83 -4.60
N LEU A 169 120.46 82.77 -5.93
CA LEU A 169 119.37 82.86 -6.89
C LEU A 169 118.37 81.71 -6.75
N ALA A 170 118.84 80.49 -6.51
CA ALA A 170 117.98 79.34 -6.26
C ALA A 170 117.23 79.46 -4.92
N GLY A 171 117.89 79.99 -3.88
CA GLY A 171 117.27 80.27 -2.56
C GLY A 171 116.19 81.36 -2.65
N ASP A 172 116.49 82.49 -3.29
CA ASP A 172 115.54 83.57 -3.54
C ASP A 172 114.34 83.09 -4.36
N PHE A 173 114.57 82.19 -5.33
CA PHE A 173 113.49 81.58 -6.09
C PHE A 173 112.58 80.69 -5.23
N ILE A 174 113.12 79.97 -4.25
CA ILE A 174 112.31 79.22 -3.27
C ILE A 174 111.41 80.16 -2.47
N ASP A 175 111.98 81.24 -1.92
CA ASP A 175 111.28 82.15 -1.02
C ASP A 175 110.28 83.06 -1.73
N GLN A 176 110.63 83.57 -2.92
CA GLN A 176 109.79 84.51 -3.66
C GLN A 176 108.77 83.83 -4.58
N VAL A 177 109.06 82.63 -5.08
CA VAL A 177 108.22 81.96 -6.10
C VAL A 177 107.67 80.63 -5.59
N VAL A 178 108.51 79.69 -5.17
CA VAL A 178 108.04 78.33 -4.84
C VAL A 178 107.12 78.32 -3.64
N ILE A 179 107.50 78.95 -2.53
CA ILE A 179 106.68 79.01 -1.32
C ILE A 179 105.34 79.76 -1.57
N PRO A 180 105.34 81.00 -2.11
CA PRO A 180 104.11 81.76 -2.27
C PRO A 180 103.15 81.17 -3.31
N GLU A 181 103.65 80.65 -4.45
CA GLU A 181 102.77 80.02 -5.45
C GLU A 181 102.25 78.66 -4.97
N SER A 182 103.06 77.86 -4.26
CA SER A 182 102.58 76.61 -3.63
C SER A 182 101.44 76.89 -2.65
N ASN A 183 101.57 77.92 -1.80
CA ASN A 183 100.51 78.32 -0.87
C ASN A 183 99.21 78.72 -1.61
N LYS A 184 99.32 79.47 -2.72
CA LYS A 184 98.15 79.83 -3.54
C LYS A 184 97.48 78.60 -4.14
N ILE A 185 98.26 77.63 -4.63
CA ILE A 185 97.75 76.36 -5.19
C ILE A 185 97.06 75.55 -4.09
N ILE A 186 97.73 75.36 -2.94
CA ILE A 186 97.19 74.62 -1.78
C ILE A 186 95.86 75.23 -1.33
N ASN A 187 95.75 76.55 -1.22
CA ASN A 187 94.50 77.21 -0.83
C ASN A 187 93.34 76.90 -1.81
N ILE A 188 93.61 76.88 -3.12
CA ILE A 188 92.61 76.49 -4.12
C ILE A 188 92.22 75.02 -3.94
N LEU A 189 93.21 74.14 -3.76
CA LEU A 189 92.98 72.71 -3.61
C LEU A 189 92.24 72.37 -2.31
N LEU A 190 92.51 73.08 -1.20
CA LEU A 190 91.79 72.92 0.07
C LEU A 190 90.32 73.31 -0.05
N ALA A 191 90.00 74.34 -0.83
CA ALA A 191 88.61 74.71 -1.11
C ALA A 191 87.88 73.62 -1.92
N ILE A 192 88.56 73.04 -2.93
CA ILE A 192 88.00 71.94 -3.73
C ILE A 192 87.85 70.68 -2.87
N LYS A 193 88.86 70.35 -2.05
CA LYS A 193 88.86 69.23 -1.11
C LYS A 193 87.64 69.27 -0.20
N LYS A 194 87.41 70.41 0.48
CA LYS A 194 86.26 70.58 1.37
C LYS A 194 84.92 70.35 0.65
N LYS A 195 84.79 70.84 -0.60
CA LYS A 195 83.57 70.62 -1.39
C LYS A 195 83.43 69.15 -1.81
N GLN A 196 84.51 68.47 -2.21
CA GLN A 196 84.50 67.03 -2.51
C GLN A 196 84.18 66.16 -1.27
N GLU A 197 84.65 66.54 -0.09
CA GLU A 197 84.30 65.87 1.18
C GLU A 197 82.80 66.00 1.49
N LEU A 198 82.22 67.19 1.32
CA LEU A 198 80.78 67.42 1.49
C LEU A 198 79.94 66.62 0.47
N ILE A 199 80.39 66.54 -0.79
CA ILE A 199 79.73 65.74 -1.83
C ILE A 199 79.79 64.24 -1.48
N ALA A 200 80.94 63.74 -1.01
CA ALA A 200 81.10 62.35 -0.58
C ALA A 200 80.23 62.00 0.64
N GLU A 201 80.16 62.90 1.63
CA GLU A 201 79.31 62.74 2.81
C GLU A 201 77.82 62.76 2.43
N SER A 202 77.41 63.74 1.61
CA SER A 202 76.03 63.83 1.09
C SER A 202 75.65 62.59 0.27
N SER A 203 76.52 62.14 -0.63
CA SER A 203 76.32 60.91 -1.42
C SER A 203 76.11 59.69 -0.52
N THR A 204 76.97 59.51 0.50
CA THR A 204 76.85 58.42 1.48
C THR A 204 75.52 58.50 2.24
N ASN A 205 75.16 59.68 2.74
CA ASN A 205 73.90 59.89 3.45
C ASN A 205 72.67 59.65 2.57
N THR A 206 72.70 60.07 1.30
CA THR A 206 71.61 59.78 0.36
C THR A 206 71.49 58.30 0.06
N LEU A 207 72.59 57.56 -0.03
CA LEU A 207 72.61 56.12 -0.25
C LEU A 207 72.05 55.34 0.94
N VAL A 208 72.44 55.72 2.17
CA VAL A 208 71.86 55.18 3.41
C VAL A 208 70.36 55.50 3.52
N ALA A 209 69.95 56.72 3.16
CA ALA A 209 68.54 57.10 3.15
C ALA A 209 67.72 56.33 2.09
N SER A 210 68.24 56.19 0.87
CA SER A 210 67.60 55.44 -0.22
C SER A 210 67.46 53.95 0.10
N THR A 211 68.50 53.32 0.65
CA THR A 211 68.45 51.92 1.11
C THR A 211 67.49 51.74 2.28
N GLY A 212 67.45 52.69 3.22
CA GLY A 212 66.47 52.72 4.31
C GLY A 212 65.02 52.84 3.80
N ARG A 213 64.76 53.71 2.82
CA ARG A 213 63.44 53.84 2.17
C ARG A 213 63.04 52.55 1.48
N LEU A 214 63.95 51.92 0.73
CA LEU A 214 63.68 50.62 0.09
C LEU A 214 63.27 49.57 1.14
N ARG A 215 64.01 49.46 2.25
CA ARG A 215 63.68 48.53 3.34
C ARG A 215 62.27 48.78 3.89
N THR A 216 61.92 50.03 4.17
CA THR A 216 60.59 50.39 4.69
C THR A 216 59.48 50.08 3.69
N ILE A 217 59.66 50.41 2.41
CA ILE A 217 58.69 50.09 1.34
C ILE A 217 58.45 48.58 1.26
N THR A 218 59.53 47.78 1.24
CA THR A 218 59.42 46.31 1.19
C THR A 218 58.66 45.74 2.39
N ILE A 219 58.93 46.23 3.60
CA ILE A 219 58.22 45.78 4.82
C ILE A 219 56.74 46.15 4.76
N VAL A 220 56.41 47.41 4.43
CA VAL A 220 55.02 47.89 4.38
C VAL A 220 54.22 47.15 3.31
N LEU A 221 54.78 46.96 2.11
CA LEU A 221 54.13 46.21 1.04
C LEU A 221 53.97 44.73 1.40
N GLY A 222 54.95 44.14 2.11
CA GLY A 222 54.85 42.77 2.63
C GLY A 222 53.64 42.60 3.56
N PHE A 223 53.48 43.47 4.56
CA PHE A 223 52.32 43.45 5.46
C PHE A 223 51.00 43.72 4.72
N ALA A 224 50.99 44.64 3.76
CA ALA A 224 49.80 44.93 2.96
C ALA A 224 49.33 43.71 2.15
N ILE A 225 50.25 42.99 1.49
CA ILE A 225 49.94 41.77 0.73
C ILE A 225 49.39 40.69 1.66
N ILE A 226 50.01 40.48 2.83
CA ILE A 226 49.54 39.51 3.83
C ILE A 226 48.12 39.87 4.31
N GLY A 227 47.87 41.13 4.66
CA GLY A 227 46.57 41.60 5.11
C GLY A 227 45.47 41.43 4.07
N ILE A 228 45.75 41.78 2.81
CA ILE A 228 44.83 41.58 1.68
C ILE A 228 44.61 40.09 1.40
N GLY A 229 45.65 39.26 1.55
CA GLY A 229 45.55 37.81 1.48
C GLY A 229 44.58 37.23 2.52
N PHE A 230 44.71 37.63 3.79
CA PHE A 230 43.77 37.23 4.85
C PHE A 230 42.34 37.72 4.59
N LEU A 231 42.17 38.96 4.12
CA LEU A 231 40.85 39.51 3.79
C LEU A 231 40.20 38.74 2.64
N SER A 232 40.96 38.44 1.57
CA SER A 232 40.51 37.64 0.44
C SER A 232 40.09 36.23 0.88
N ALA A 233 40.93 35.56 1.69
CA ALA A 233 40.63 34.25 2.25
C ALA A 233 39.34 34.28 3.10
N TYR A 234 39.18 35.28 3.96
CA TYR A 234 37.98 35.45 4.78
C TYR A 234 36.70 35.61 3.93
N LEU A 235 36.77 36.41 2.87
CA LEU A 235 35.66 36.60 1.94
C LEU A 235 35.32 35.31 1.18
N LEU A 236 36.31 34.56 0.70
CA LEU A 236 36.11 33.27 0.04
C LEU A 236 35.48 32.24 0.99
N VAL A 237 35.95 32.14 2.23
CA VAL A 237 35.35 31.24 3.24
C VAL A 237 33.89 31.56 3.49
N ARG A 238 33.55 32.85 3.60
CA ARG A 238 32.17 33.31 3.87
C ARG A 238 31.25 33.11 2.67
N THR A 239 31.75 33.32 1.46
CA THR A 239 30.92 33.33 0.23
C THR A 239 30.88 31.99 -0.50
N ILE A 240 31.86 31.10 -0.26
CA ILE A 240 31.98 29.81 -0.95
C ILE A 240 31.97 28.66 0.06
N THR A 241 32.97 28.60 0.95
CA THR A 241 33.18 27.42 1.82
C THR A 241 32.00 27.17 2.76
N ARG A 242 31.47 28.20 3.42
CA ARG A 242 30.33 28.05 4.34
C ARG A 242 29.04 27.56 3.64
N PRO A 243 28.57 28.19 2.55
CA PRO A 243 27.42 27.68 1.81
C PRO A 243 27.60 26.25 1.27
N ILE A 244 28.78 25.90 0.75
CA ILE A 244 29.05 24.54 0.27
C ILE A 244 28.98 23.52 1.41
N ASN A 245 29.58 23.82 2.57
CA ASN A 245 29.49 22.94 3.73
C ASN A 245 28.05 22.79 4.23
N TYR A 246 27.25 23.86 4.20
CA TYR A 246 25.83 23.77 4.52
C TYR A 246 25.08 22.82 3.58
N ILE A 247 25.23 23.00 2.26
CA ILE A 247 24.57 22.11 1.27
C ILE A 247 25.04 20.67 1.45
N LYS A 248 26.35 20.45 1.66
CA LYS A 248 26.91 19.13 1.97
C LYS A 248 26.23 18.52 3.19
N ASP A 249 26.12 19.25 4.30
CA ASP A 249 25.54 18.74 5.53
C ASP A 249 24.06 18.38 5.36
N VAL A 250 23.30 19.20 4.61
CA VAL A 250 21.91 18.89 4.25
C VAL A 250 21.83 17.63 3.40
N VAL A 251 22.63 17.51 2.34
CA VAL A 251 22.63 16.35 1.45
C VAL A 251 23.06 15.07 2.19
N VAL A 252 24.05 15.15 3.09
CA VAL A 252 24.48 14.00 3.91
C VAL A 252 23.37 13.54 4.86
N LYS A 253 22.64 14.47 5.46
CA LYS A 253 21.47 14.16 6.31
C LYS A 253 20.33 13.56 5.50
N LEU A 254 20.02 14.14 4.33
CA LEU A 254 19.05 13.57 3.39
C LEU A 254 19.41 12.15 2.96
N GLY A 255 20.70 11.89 2.71
CA GLY A 255 21.21 10.55 2.38
C GLY A 255 21.02 9.52 3.50
N LYS A 256 20.81 9.97 4.75
CA LYS A 256 20.44 9.13 5.90
C LYS A 256 18.93 9.07 6.14
N GLY A 257 18.13 9.77 5.34
CA GLY A 257 16.68 9.90 5.54
C GLY A 257 16.28 10.94 6.60
N GLU A 258 17.21 11.78 7.06
CA GLU A 258 16.91 12.85 8.02
C GLU A 258 16.44 14.12 7.31
N LEU A 259 15.17 14.48 7.48
CA LEU A 259 14.61 15.73 6.96
C LEU A 259 14.95 16.89 7.91
N VAL A 260 15.75 17.83 7.42
CA VAL A 260 16.21 18.98 8.20
C VAL A 260 15.20 20.13 8.07
N ASP A 261 14.83 20.75 9.18
CA ASP A 261 14.00 21.95 9.20
C ASP A 261 14.86 23.17 9.53
N ASP A 262 15.62 23.65 8.55
CA ASP A 262 16.52 24.79 8.76
C ASP A 262 16.12 25.98 7.90
N LYS A 263 15.25 26.83 8.46
CA LYS A 263 14.79 28.07 7.83
C LYS A 263 15.86 29.17 7.85
N ARG A 264 17.09 28.93 7.38
CA ARG A 264 18.12 29.99 7.28
C ARG A 264 19.14 29.76 6.17
N THR A 265 19.06 30.56 5.11
CA THR A 265 19.97 31.68 4.80
C THR A 265 19.60 32.24 3.43
N LYS A 266 19.64 33.57 3.25
CA LYS A 266 19.58 34.13 1.89
C LYS A 266 20.88 33.75 1.19
N PHE A 267 20.81 32.77 0.29
CA PHE A 267 21.95 32.41 -0.54
C PHE A 267 22.23 33.52 -1.56
N ALA A 268 23.49 33.63 -1.97
CA ALA A 268 23.87 34.53 -3.04
C ALA A 268 23.21 34.06 -4.35
N ASN A 269 22.98 34.97 -5.29
CA ASN A 269 22.45 34.63 -6.61
C ASN A 269 23.58 34.14 -7.53
N ASP A 270 24.16 32.99 -7.21
CA ASP A 270 25.23 32.32 -7.95
C ASP A 270 24.98 30.80 -8.04
N GLU A 271 25.94 30.04 -8.60
CA GLU A 271 25.79 28.59 -8.77
C GLU A 271 25.59 27.85 -7.44
N ILE A 272 26.17 28.34 -6.34
CA ILE A 272 25.97 27.73 -5.02
C ILE A 272 24.58 28.02 -4.50
N GLY A 273 24.07 29.23 -4.75
CA GLY A 273 22.68 29.58 -4.46
C GLY A 273 21.67 28.77 -5.26
N GLU A 274 21.93 28.52 -6.54
CA GLU A 274 21.08 27.65 -7.37
C GLU A 274 21.06 26.21 -6.82
N MET A 275 22.22 25.67 -6.43
CA MET A 275 22.30 24.37 -5.73
C MET A 275 21.55 24.36 -4.40
N ALA A 276 21.63 25.44 -3.62
CA ALA A 276 20.93 25.55 -2.36
C ALA A 276 19.40 25.58 -2.55
N VAL A 277 18.90 26.32 -3.55
CA VAL A 277 17.47 26.36 -3.89
C VAL A 277 16.99 25.00 -4.39
N ALA A 278 17.77 24.31 -5.22
CA ALA A 278 17.44 22.96 -5.68
C ALA A 278 17.42 21.96 -4.50
N THR A 279 18.38 22.04 -3.59
CA THR A 279 18.43 21.21 -2.38
C THR A 279 17.24 21.50 -1.47
N ASP A 280 16.89 22.77 -1.26
CA ASP A 280 15.72 23.17 -0.45
C ASP A 280 14.41 22.68 -1.08
N SER A 281 14.27 22.79 -2.40
CA SER A 281 13.11 22.25 -3.14
C SER A 281 12.98 20.73 -2.95
N LEU A 282 14.11 20.01 -2.99
CA LEU A 282 14.15 18.57 -2.73
C LEU A 282 13.76 18.24 -1.28
N VAL A 283 14.30 18.95 -0.29
CA VAL A 283 13.93 18.79 1.14
C VAL A 283 12.43 18.99 1.32
N ASN A 284 11.88 20.06 0.76
CA ASN A 284 10.46 20.40 0.88
C ASN A 284 9.57 19.38 0.16
N GLY A 285 9.99 18.91 -1.02
CA GLY A 285 9.30 17.83 -1.71
C GLY A 285 9.28 16.53 -0.92
N LEU A 286 10.42 16.11 -0.36
CA LEU A 286 10.48 14.92 0.48
C LEU A 286 9.62 15.07 1.74
N LYS A 287 9.60 16.24 2.38
CA LYS A 287 8.67 16.53 3.51
C LYS A 287 7.21 16.36 3.10
N ALA A 288 6.80 16.95 1.97
CA ALA A 288 5.44 16.83 1.46
C ALA A 288 5.10 15.36 1.16
N THR A 289 6.02 14.62 0.55
CA THR A 289 5.91 13.19 0.28
C THR A 289 5.76 12.37 1.56
N THR A 290 6.52 12.69 2.62
CA THR A 290 6.39 12.03 3.94
C THR A 290 5.01 12.26 4.56
N VAL A 291 4.55 13.51 4.59
CA VAL A 291 3.21 13.86 5.11
C VAL A 291 2.11 13.16 4.31
N PHE A 292 2.28 13.08 2.99
CA PHE A 292 1.32 12.38 2.13
C PHE A 292 1.30 10.86 2.39
N ALA A 293 2.47 10.22 2.51
CA ALA A 293 2.57 8.81 2.86
C ALA A 293 1.94 8.52 4.24
N GLU A 294 2.13 9.41 5.22
CA GLU A 294 1.51 9.31 6.54
C GLU A 294 -0.03 9.45 6.47
N ASN A 295 -0.54 10.38 5.66
CA ASN A 295 -1.98 10.51 5.43
C ASN A 295 -2.58 9.25 4.79
N ILE A 296 -1.90 8.66 3.80
CA ILE A 296 -2.31 7.38 3.19
C ILE A 296 -2.33 6.27 4.25
N GLY A 297 -1.28 6.18 5.07
CA GLY A 297 -1.18 5.19 6.16
C GLY A 297 -2.28 5.33 7.21
N ASN A 298 -2.75 6.55 7.45
CA ASN A 298 -3.87 6.85 8.35
C ASN A 298 -5.24 6.75 7.68
N GLY A 299 -5.33 6.22 6.44
CA GLY A 299 -6.59 6.02 5.72
C GLY A 299 -7.22 7.30 5.13
N LYS A 300 -6.48 8.42 5.09
CA LYS A 300 -6.92 9.71 4.54
C LYS A 300 -6.61 9.81 3.05
N TYR A 301 -7.38 9.08 2.25
CA TYR A 301 -7.18 8.98 0.80
C TYR A 301 -7.67 10.19 0.00
N ASP A 302 -8.29 11.17 0.65
CA ASP A 302 -8.78 12.43 0.09
C ASP A 302 -7.74 13.57 0.20
N SER A 303 -6.55 13.29 0.73
CA SER A 303 -5.48 14.28 0.88
C SER A 303 -4.91 14.75 -0.47
N ASP A 304 -4.76 16.07 -0.59
CA ASP A 304 -4.12 16.73 -1.74
C ASP A 304 -2.60 16.52 -1.71
N PHE A 305 -2.05 16.17 -2.86
CA PHE A 305 -0.60 16.03 -3.05
C PHE A 305 -0.23 16.33 -4.50
N THR A 306 0.76 17.21 -4.66
CA THR A 306 1.34 17.56 -5.96
C THR A 306 2.79 17.05 -6.00
N PRO A 307 3.12 16.16 -6.94
CA PRO A 307 4.50 15.72 -7.14
C PRO A 307 5.43 16.90 -7.46
N LEU A 308 6.74 16.75 -7.18
CA LEU A 308 7.74 17.79 -7.42
C LEU A 308 7.85 18.20 -8.90
N SER A 309 7.54 17.28 -9.79
CA SER A 309 7.47 17.47 -11.24
C SER A 309 6.68 16.32 -11.86
N ASP A 310 6.34 16.44 -13.14
CA ASP A 310 5.71 15.34 -13.90
C ASP A 310 6.58 14.06 -13.93
N HIS A 311 7.89 14.19 -13.68
CA HIS A 311 8.85 13.08 -13.63
C HIS A 311 9.20 12.60 -12.22
N ASP A 312 8.50 13.08 -11.19
CA ASP A 312 8.68 12.61 -9.82
C ASP A 312 8.15 11.18 -9.65
N VAL A 313 9.06 10.21 -9.82
CA VAL A 313 8.74 8.77 -9.77
C VAL A 313 8.12 8.39 -8.42
N LEU A 314 8.66 8.90 -7.31
CA LEU A 314 8.18 8.54 -5.97
C LEU A 314 6.81 9.16 -5.69
N GLY A 315 6.65 10.45 -5.99
CA GLY A 315 5.37 11.15 -5.84
C GLY A 315 4.25 10.50 -6.66
N ASN A 316 4.52 10.20 -7.93
CA ASN A 316 3.56 9.52 -8.81
C ASN A 316 3.23 8.08 -8.35
N ALA A 317 4.23 7.34 -7.85
CA ALA A 317 4.00 6.00 -7.29
C ALA A 317 3.08 6.05 -6.06
N LEU A 318 3.27 7.03 -5.17
CA LEU A 318 2.39 7.21 -4.00
C LEU A 318 0.97 7.64 -4.38
N LEU A 319 0.81 8.47 -5.43
CA LEU A 319 -0.52 8.81 -5.95
C LEU A 319 -1.27 7.57 -6.46
N ASN A 320 -0.58 6.71 -7.21
CA ASN A 320 -1.13 5.43 -7.66
C ASN A 320 -1.46 4.51 -6.49
N MET A 321 -0.57 4.42 -5.49
CA MET A 321 -0.80 3.64 -4.28
C MET A 321 -2.03 4.13 -3.51
N ARG A 322 -2.17 5.44 -3.29
CA ARG A 322 -3.37 6.05 -2.70
C ARG A 322 -4.63 5.68 -3.47
N GLY A 323 -4.61 5.82 -4.81
CA GLY A 323 -5.75 5.48 -5.66
C GLY A 323 -6.18 4.01 -5.52
N ASN A 324 -5.21 3.10 -5.52
CA ASN A 324 -5.46 1.68 -5.31
C ASN A 324 -6.01 1.39 -3.91
N LEU A 325 -5.42 1.95 -2.86
CA LEU A 325 -5.87 1.76 -1.48
C LEU A 325 -7.26 2.36 -1.24
N ALA A 326 -7.56 3.53 -1.83
CA ALA A 326 -8.88 4.13 -1.78
C ALA A 326 -9.94 3.20 -2.40
N ARG A 327 -9.62 2.61 -3.56
CA ARG A 327 -10.51 1.64 -4.23
C ARG A 327 -10.71 0.39 -3.37
N VAL A 328 -9.64 -0.19 -2.83
CA VAL A 328 -9.72 -1.37 -1.94
C VAL A 328 -10.54 -1.07 -0.69
N ALA A 329 -10.32 0.08 -0.04
CA ALA A 329 -11.08 0.48 1.14
C ALA A 329 -12.57 0.67 0.83
N GLU A 330 -12.92 1.19 -0.35
CA GLU A 330 -14.31 1.33 -0.78
C GLU A 330 -14.96 -0.03 -1.12
N GLU A 331 -14.22 -0.94 -1.75
CA GLU A 331 -14.66 -2.33 -1.98
C GLU A 331 -14.88 -3.08 -0.66
N ASP A 332 -13.97 -2.93 0.29
CA ASP A 332 -14.09 -3.52 1.63
C ASP A 332 -15.27 -2.96 2.41
N LYS A 333 -15.56 -1.65 2.33
CA LYS A 333 -16.77 -1.07 2.92
C LYS A 333 -18.04 -1.70 2.36
N LYS A 334 -18.12 -1.85 1.03
CA LYS A 334 -19.27 -2.51 0.38
C LYS A 334 -19.40 -3.96 0.83
N ARG A 335 -18.29 -4.70 0.90
CA ARG A 335 -18.26 -6.10 1.35
C ARG A 335 -18.69 -6.25 2.81
N ASN A 336 -18.19 -5.38 3.69
CA ASN A 336 -18.55 -5.38 5.12
C ASN A 336 -20.04 -5.07 5.30
N TRP A 337 -20.56 -4.08 4.59
CA TRP A 337 -22.00 -3.80 4.55
C TRP A 337 -22.80 -5.03 4.14
N THR A 338 -22.47 -5.68 3.01
CA THR A 338 -23.15 -6.90 2.56
C THR A 338 -23.08 -8.02 3.61
N THR A 339 -21.93 -8.19 4.27
CA THR A 339 -21.71 -9.25 5.28
C THR A 339 -22.55 -9.01 6.54
N GLU A 340 -22.58 -7.77 7.05
CA GLU A 340 -23.44 -7.38 8.18
C GLU A 340 -24.92 -7.55 7.83
N GLY A 341 -25.32 -7.15 6.62
CA GLY A 341 -26.66 -7.37 6.10
C GLY A 341 -27.01 -8.86 6.11
N MET A 342 -26.15 -9.71 5.53
CA MET A 342 -26.35 -11.16 5.47
C MET A 342 -26.51 -11.78 6.86
N ALA A 343 -25.69 -11.37 7.82
CA ALA A 343 -25.78 -11.83 9.20
C ALA A 343 -27.13 -11.45 9.83
N LYS A 344 -27.55 -10.18 9.68
CA LYS A 344 -28.83 -9.67 10.20
C LYS A 344 -30.03 -10.42 9.63
N PHE A 345 -30.10 -10.59 8.31
CA PHE A 345 -31.22 -11.33 7.70
C PHE A 345 -31.15 -12.83 8.00
N GLY A 346 -29.95 -13.40 8.12
CA GLY A 346 -29.79 -14.77 8.59
C GLY A 346 -30.37 -15.00 9.99
N GLU A 347 -30.33 -14.02 10.89
CA GLU A 347 -31.01 -14.10 12.19
C GLU A 347 -32.53 -14.01 12.07
N ILE A 348 -33.05 -13.05 11.30
CA ILE A 348 -34.50 -12.88 11.04
C ILE A 348 -35.10 -14.16 10.44
N LEU A 349 -34.39 -14.78 9.50
CA LEU A 349 -34.79 -16.03 8.85
C LEU A 349 -34.72 -17.24 9.79
N ARG A 350 -34.06 -17.16 10.94
CA ARG A 350 -34.03 -18.25 11.93
C ARG A 350 -35.05 -18.08 13.05
N SER A 351 -35.36 -16.85 13.47
CA SER A 351 -36.19 -16.56 14.63
C SER A 351 -37.69 -16.83 14.43
N ASN A 352 -38.20 -16.73 13.20
CA ASN A 352 -39.65 -16.73 12.91
C ASN A 352 -40.12 -17.92 12.05
N ASN A 353 -39.48 -19.09 12.15
CA ASN A 353 -39.77 -20.25 11.30
C ASN A 353 -41.16 -20.91 11.50
N SER A 354 -41.92 -20.50 12.50
CA SER A 354 -43.24 -21.09 12.81
C SER A 354 -44.43 -20.27 12.29
N ASP A 355 -44.21 -19.04 11.85
CA ASP A 355 -45.27 -18.10 11.47
C ASP A 355 -44.86 -17.36 10.19
N LEU A 356 -45.39 -17.83 9.05
CA LEU A 356 -45.02 -17.32 7.74
C LEU A 356 -45.39 -15.85 7.57
N GLU A 357 -46.56 -15.42 8.07
CA GLU A 357 -46.99 -14.03 7.98
C GLU A 357 -46.02 -13.10 8.73
N LYS A 358 -45.72 -13.40 10.00
CA LYS A 358 -44.78 -12.60 10.79
C LYS A 358 -43.37 -12.58 10.18
N LEU A 359 -42.90 -13.73 9.69
CA LEU A 359 -41.60 -13.83 9.02
C LEU A 359 -41.55 -12.89 7.81
N THR A 360 -42.57 -12.93 6.95
CA THR A 360 -42.64 -12.11 5.74
C THR A 360 -42.73 -10.62 6.02
N ASP A 361 -43.44 -10.20 7.07
CA ASP A 361 -43.53 -8.81 7.50
C ASP A 361 -42.17 -8.28 8.01
N GLU A 362 -41.47 -9.07 8.83
CA GLU A 362 -40.19 -8.67 9.40
C GLU A 362 -39.08 -8.61 8.34
N ILE A 363 -39.09 -9.53 7.37
CA ILE A 363 -38.17 -9.54 6.22
C ILE A 363 -38.33 -8.25 5.41
N ILE A 364 -39.55 -7.93 4.94
CA ILE A 364 -39.76 -6.76 4.08
C ILE A 364 -39.53 -5.46 4.84
N GLY A 365 -40.05 -5.35 6.06
CA GLY A 365 -39.82 -4.16 6.88
C GLY A 365 -38.34 -3.91 7.14
N SER A 366 -37.55 -4.97 7.33
CA SER A 366 -36.10 -4.86 7.50
C SER A 366 -35.36 -4.57 6.20
N LEU A 367 -35.74 -5.19 5.08
CA LEU A 367 -35.14 -4.96 3.75
C LEU A 367 -35.31 -3.51 3.33
N VAL A 368 -36.53 -2.98 3.43
CA VAL A 368 -36.83 -1.59 3.05
C VAL A 368 -36.01 -0.62 3.89
N LYS A 369 -35.95 -0.81 5.22
CA LYS A 369 -35.15 0.05 6.12
C LYS A 369 -33.65 -0.05 5.86
N TYR A 370 -33.14 -1.25 5.62
CA TYR A 370 -31.70 -1.49 5.45
C TYR A 370 -31.17 -0.91 4.13
N LEU A 371 -31.93 -1.09 3.05
CA LEU A 371 -31.65 -0.51 1.74
C LEU A 371 -32.01 0.97 1.63
N LYS A 372 -32.69 1.52 2.66
CA LYS A 372 -33.29 2.85 2.64
C LYS A 372 -34.23 3.05 1.44
N ALA A 373 -34.90 1.98 1.03
CA ALA A 373 -35.97 2.03 0.05
C ALA A 373 -37.23 2.67 0.66
N ASN A 374 -38.20 3.02 -0.18
CA ASN A 374 -39.42 3.70 0.26
C ASN A 374 -40.56 2.72 0.50
N GLN A 375 -40.68 1.70 -0.33
CA GLN A 375 -41.73 0.69 -0.26
C GLN A 375 -41.17 -0.70 -0.61
N GLY A 376 -41.86 -1.72 -0.13
CA GLY A 376 -41.57 -3.09 -0.52
C GLY A 376 -42.78 -4.01 -0.35
N ALA A 377 -42.83 -5.06 -1.14
CA ALA A 377 -43.83 -6.11 -1.09
C ALA A 377 -43.18 -7.49 -1.25
N LEU A 378 -43.75 -8.49 -0.59
CA LEU A 378 -43.37 -9.89 -0.75
C LEU A 378 -44.59 -10.67 -1.20
N TYR A 379 -44.42 -11.37 -2.31
CA TYR A 379 -45.42 -12.26 -2.87
C TYR A 379 -44.97 -13.71 -2.66
N ILE A 380 -45.88 -14.59 -2.27
CA ILE A 380 -45.64 -16.03 -2.08
C ILE A 380 -46.59 -16.81 -2.98
N VAL A 381 -46.09 -17.89 -3.58
CA VAL A 381 -46.89 -18.79 -4.42
C VAL A 381 -47.84 -19.62 -3.56
N ASP A 382 -49.13 -19.55 -3.86
CA ASP A 382 -50.18 -20.31 -3.18
C ASP A 382 -50.12 -21.80 -3.59
N ASP A 383 -50.20 -22.71 -2.61
CA ASP A 383 -50.21 -24.18 -2.84
C ASP A 383 -51.63 -24.78 -2.87
N THR A 384 -52.67 -23.96 -2.72
CA THR A 384 -53.99 -24.41 -2.23
C THR A 384 -55.01 -24.78 -3.30
N ASN A 385 -54.69 -24.71 -4.59
CA ASN A 385 -55.66 -25.04 -5.64
C ASN A 385 -55.18 -26.22 -6.50
N ASP A 386 -55.99 -27.29 -6.53
CA ASP A 386 -55.90 -28.46 -7.42
C ASP A 386 -56.28 -28.11 -8.88
N THR A 387 -56.35 -26.82 -9.21
CA THR A 387 -56.58 -26.29 -10.57
C THR A 387 -55.24 -25.87 -11.17
N ASP A 388 -55.03 -26.11 -12.46
CA ASP A 388 -53.78 -25.79 -13.19
C ASP A 388 -53.30 -24.32 -13.10
N GLU A 389 -54.13 -23.39 -12.61
CA GLU A 389 -53.77 -21.99 -12.42
C GLU A 389 -53.12 -21.72 -11.05
N LYS A 390 -51.79 -21.78 -10.99
CA LYS A 390 -51.01 -21.27 -9.85
C LYS A 390 -51.11 -19.75 -9.79
N THR A 391 -51.32 -19.20 -8.60
CA THR A 391 -51.32 -17.76 -8.34
C THR A 391 -50.38 -17.44 -7.18
N MET A 392 -49.85 -16.22 -7.15
CA MET A 392 -49.15 -15.71 -5.96
C MET A 392 -50.03 -14.69 -5.24
N SER A 393 -49.99 -14.74 -3.92
CA SER A 393 -50.64 -13.78 -3.04
C SER A 393 -49.58 -12.88 -2.40
N MET A 394 -49.92 -11.60 -2.22
CA MET A 394 -49.07 -10.69 -1.45
C MET A 394 -49.10 -11.13 0.03
N ALA A 395 -47.99 -11.68 0.51
CA ALA A 395 -47.84 -12.15 1.88
C ALA A 395 -47.55 -11.00 2.85
N SER A 396 -46.75 -10.01 2.43
CA SER A 396 -46.47 -8.83 3.24
C SER A 396 -46.22 -7.60 2.37
N CYS A 397 -46.44 -6.41 2.94
CA CYS A 397 -46.01 -5.16 2.33
C CYS A 397 -45.63 -4.13 3.40
N TYR A 398 -44.78 -3.18 3.01
CA TYR A 398 -44.31 -2.10 3.86
C TYR A 398 -44.50 -0.75 3.19
N ALA A 399 -45.09 0.19 3.94
CA ALA A 399 -45.44 1.54 3.48
C ALA A 399 -46.38 1.60 2.27
N TRP A 400 -47.21 0.57 2.07
CA TRP A 400 -48.28 0.53 1.06
C TRP A 400 -49.62 1.03 1.64
N ASP A 401 -50.53 1.54 0.80
CA ASP A 401 -51.85 1.98 1.25
C ASP A 401 -52.69 0.81 1.79
N LYS A 402 -53.06 0.87 3.08
CA LYS A 402 -53.78 -0.18 3.82
C LYS A 402 -55.11 -0.60 3.17
N LYS A 403 -55.69 0.20 2.26
CA LYS A 403 -56.94 -0.13 1.54
C LYS A 403 -56.81 -1.19 0.44
N LYS A 404 -55.60 -1.53 -0.02
CA LYS A 404 -55.35 -2.58 -1.04
C LYS A 404 -54.93 -3.95 -0.47
N TYR A 405 -54.87 -4.09 0.86
CA TYR A 405 -54.33 -5.25 1.58
C TYR A 405 -55.06 -6.58 1.35
N VAL A 406 -56.21 -6.61 0.67
CA VAL A 406 -57.11 -7.76 0.69
C VAL A 406 -57.20 -8.36 -0.70
N ASN A 407 -56.39 -9.39 -0.96
CA ASN A 407 -56.49 -10.31 -2.09
C ASN A 407 -55.96 -9.84 -3.46
N GLN A 408 -54.87 -9.05 -3.52
CA GLN A 408 -54.17 -8.90 -4.79
C GLN A 408 -53.46 -10.23 -5.13
N LYS A 409 -54.08 -11.00 -6.02
CA LYS A 409 -53.47 -12.17 -6.65
C LYS A 409 -52.78 -11.75 -7.93
N VAL A 410 -51.59 -12.26 -8.17
CA VAL A 410 -50.84 -12.02 -9.41
C VAL A 410 -50.73 -13.36 -10.13
N HIS A 411 -51.10 -13.36 -11.41
CA HIS A 411 -50.95 -14.50 -12.29
C HIS A 411 -49.55 -14.53 -12.93
N MET A 412 -49.12 -15.72 -13.37
CA MET A 412 -47.84 -15.87 -14.06
C MET A 412 -47.84 -15.03 -15.35
N GLY A 413 -46.82 -14.20 -15.55
CA GLY A 413 -46.74 -13.26 -16.67
C GLY A 413 -47.56 -11.96 -16.53
N GLU A 414 -48.28 -11.78 -15.42
CA GLU A 414 -49.07 -10.56 -15.17
C GLU A 414 -48.24 -9.46 -14.49
N GLY A 415 -48.11 -8.30 -15.13
CA GLY A 415 -47.29 -7.20 -14.60
C GLY A 415 -45.79 -7.55 -14.49
N LEU A 416 -45.00 -6.68 -13.87
CA LEU A 416 -43.55 -6.92 -13.76
C LEU A 416 -43.23 -8.01 -12.72
N THR A 417 -44.04 -8.12 -11.66
CA THR A 417 -43.89 -9.17 -10.64
C THR A 417 -44.23 -10.55 -11.20
N GLY A 418 -45.31 -10.69 -11.97
CA GLY A 418 -45.66 -11.94 -12.66
C GLY A 418 -44.69 -12.28 -13.79
N GLN A 419 -44.12 -11.29 -14.48
CA GLN A 419 -43.06 -11.52 -15.47
C GLN A 419 -41.78 -12.06 -14.81
N SER A 420 -41.32 -11.46 -13.70
CA SER A 420 -40.16 -11.97 -12.95
C SER A 420 -40.40 -13.40 -12.43
N TRP A 421 -41.64 -13.73 -12.07
CA TRP A 421 -42.02 -15.10 -11.73
C TRP A 421 -42.00 -16.05 -12.94
N GLN A 422 -42.40 -15.60 -14.12
CA GLN A 422 -42.40 -16.44 -15.32
C GLN A 422 -40.99 -16.73 -15.83
N GLU A 423 -40.15 -15.71 -15.86
CA GLU A 423 -38.79 -15.78 -16.42
C GLU A 423 -37.77 -16.27 -15.38
N GLY A 424 -38.01 -16.03 -14.09
CA GLY A 424 -37.07 -16.33 -13.01
C GLY A 424 -35.88 -15.38 -12.94
N ASP A 425 -35.96 -14.25 -13.65
CA ASP A 425 -34.91 -13.23 -13.73
C ASP A 425 -35.23 -12.00 -12.86
N VAL A 426 -34.16 -11.30 -12.47
CA VAL A 426 -34.25 -10.05 -11.72
C VAL A 426 -34.55 -8.89 -12.65
N ILE A 427 -35.55 -8.10 -12.31
CA ILE A 427 -35.95 -6.91 -13.06
C ILE A 427 -35.53 -5.68 -12.26
N TYR A 428 -34.70 -4.82 -12.84
CA TYR A 428 -34.36 -3.51 -12.29
C TYR A 428 -34.68 -2.43 -13.32
N LEU A 429 -35.62 -1.54 -12.97
CA LEU A 429 -36.14 -0.50 -13.85
C LEU A 429 -35.99 0.87 -13.18
N THR A 430 -35.43 1.82 -13.92
CA THR A 430 -35.29 3.22 -13.50
C THR A 430 -36.27 4.15 -14.21
N ASP A 431 -36.86 3.71 -15.32
CA ASP A 431 -37.91 4.44 -16.04
C ASP A 431 -39.22 3.66 -15.89
N ILE A 432 -40.09 4.14 -15.00
CA ILE A 432 -41.27 3.42 -14.52
C ILE A 432 -42.53 4.07 -15.10
N PRO A 433 -43.43 3.31 -15.75
CA PRO A 433 -44.69 3.84 -16.23
C PRO A 433 -45.51 4.48 -15.09
N SER A 434 -46.06 5.67 -15.33
CA SER A 434 -46.71 6.51 -14.32
C SER A 434 -47.97 5.91 -13.66
N ASN A 435 -48.44 4.76 -14.14
CA ASN A 435 -49.60 4.02 -13.65
C ASN A 435 -49.25 2.66 -13.00
N TYR A 436 -47.97 2.28 -12.97
CA TYR A 436 -47.55 0.97 -12.45
C TYR A 436 -47.63 0.90 -10.92
N ILE A 437 -46.96 1.83 -10.22
CA ILE A 437 -46.94 1.90 -8.75
C ILE A 437 -46.90 3.36 -8.29
N ARG A 438 -47.51 3.67 -7.15
CA ARG A 438 -47.46 5.01 -6.52
C ARG A 438 -47.11 4.89 -5.05
N ILE A 439 -46.14 5.68 -4.61
CA ILE A 439 -45.78 5.82 -3.20
C ILE A 439 -46.73 6.84 -2.57
N THR A 440 -47.65 6.38 -1.72
CA THR A 440 -48.62 7.24 -1.03
C THR A 440 -48.13 7.60 0.37
N SER A 441 -48.31 8.86 0.74
CA SER A 441 -48.05 9.41 2.07
C SER A 441 -49.28 10.19 2.56
N GLY A 442 -49.33 10.50 3.86
CA GLY A 442 -50.39 11.35 4.43
C GLY A 442 -50.47 12.77 3.85
N LEU A 443 -49.49 13.17 3.03
CA LEU A 443 -49.38 14.49 2.41
C LEU A 443 -49.49 14.48 0.86
N GLY A 444 -49.62 13.32 0.21
CA GLY A 444 -49.69 13.20 -1.26
C GLY A 444 -49.13 11.88 -1.81
N ASP A 445 -49.11 11.71 -3.13
CA ASP A 445 -48.58 10.55 -3.85
C ASP A 445 -47.47 10.94 -4.86
N ALA A 446 -46.46 10.07 -5.02
CA ALA A 446 -45.38 10.25 -5.98
C ALA A 446 -44.92 8.92 -6.61
N ASN A 447 -44.42 8.97 -7.84
CA ASN A 447 -43.87 7.79 -8.51
C ASN A 447 -42.44 7.52 -8.04
N PRO A 448 -42.05 6.26 -7.78
CA PRO A 448 -40.66 5.90 -7.54
C PRO A 448 -39.81 6.15 -8.80
N ASN A 449 -38.51 6.32 -8.58
CA ASN A 449 -37.52 6.46 -9.66
C ASN A 449 -36.77 5.15 -9.94
N ALA A 450 -36.91 4.15 -9.07
CA ALA A 450 -36.30 2.85 -9.24
C ALA A 450 -37.19 1.76 -8.63
N ILE A 451 -37.35 0.66 -9.36
CA ILE A 451 -38.02 -0.57 -8.91
C ILE A 451 -37.06 -1.74 -9.11
N LEU A 452 -36.92 -2.56 -8.08
CA LEU A 452 -36.17 -3.80 -8.08
C LEU A 452 -37.12 -4.95 -7.73
N ILE A 453 -37.23 -5.92 -8.63
CA ILE A 453 -38.04 -7.12 -8.47
C ILE A 453 -37.11 -8.33 -8.54
N VAL A 454 -37.11 -9.13 -7.49
CA VAL A 454 -36.20 -10.28 -7.33
C VAL A 454 -37.02 -11.54 -7.05
N PRO A 455 -36.91 -12.59 -7.89
CA PRO A 455 -37.60 -13.83 -7.65
C PRO A 455 -36.94 -14.60 -6.51
N LEU A 456 -37.78 -15.17 -5.64
CA LEU A 456 -37.39 -16.06 -4.56
C LEU A 456 -37.22 -17.47 -5.13
N LYS A 457 -36.02 -17.82 -5.60
CA LYS A 457 -35.75 -19.05 -6.34
C LYS A 457 -34.77 -19.97 -5.61
N VAL A 458 -35.06 -21.28 -5.54
CA VAL A 458 -34.14 -22.34 -5.09
C VAL A 458 -34.32 -23.57 -5.99
N ASN A 459 -33.22 -24.17 -6.45
CA ASN A 459 -33.24 -25.38 -7.33
C ASN A 459 -34.21 -25.24 -8.52
N ASP A 460 -34.16 -24.10 -9.20
CA ASP A 460 -35.06 -23.75 -10.31
C ASP A 460 -36.55 -23.60 -10.00
N GLN A 461 -36.96 -23.75 -8.74
CA GLN A 461 -38.31 -23.51 -8.29
C GLN A 461 -38.45 -22.12 -7.68
N ILE A 462 -39.48 -21.37 -8.10
CA ILE A 462 -39.79 -20.04 -7.58
C ILE A 462 -40.89 -20.16 -6.52
N PHE A 463 -40.58 -19.68 -5.31
CA PHE A 463 -41.47 -19.70 -4.15
C PHE A 463 -42.21 -18.38 -3.94
N GLY A 464 -41.79 -17.32 -4.64
CA GLY A 464 -42.34 -15.99 -4.51
C GLY A 464 -41.50 -14.92 -5.20
N VAL A 465 -41.83 -13.66 -4.97
CA VAL A 465 -41.13 -12.50 -5.55
C VAL A 465 -41.05 -11.39 -4.50
N VAL A 466 -39.89 -10.76 -4.39
CA VAL A 466 -39.68 -9.52 -3.62
C VAL A 466 -39.74 -8.34 -4.59
N GLU A 467 -40.56 -7.35 -4.30
CA GLU A 467 -40.59 -6.07 -5.01
C GLU A 467 -40.17 -4.95 -4.06
N LEU A 468 -39.27 -4.08 -4.51
CA LEU A 468 -38.76 -2.93 -3.76
C LEU A 468 -38.82 -1.68 -4.65
N ALA A 469 -39.37 -0.60 -4.11
CA ALA A 469 -39.48 0.67 -4.80
C ALA A 469 -38.76 1.79 -4.02
N SER A 470 -38.02 2.63 -4.74
CA SER A 470 -37.21 3.71 -4.17
C SER A 470 -37.26 4.98 -5.02
N PHE A 471 -37.16 6.15 -4.38
CA PHE A 471 -36.90 7.42 -5.07
C PHE A 471 -35.42 7.58 -5.44
N GLY A 472 -34.52 6.84 -4.79
CA GLY A 472 -33.09 6.81 -5.12
C GLY A 472 -32.74 5.62 -6.03
N SER A 473 -31.65 5.75 -6.79
CA SER A 473 -31.07 4.62 -7.52
C SER A 473 -30.55 3.56 -6.54
N ILE A 474 -30.85 2.29 -6.80
CA ILE A 474 -30.30 1.16 -6.05
C ILE A 474 -28.98 0.76 -6.71
N LYS A 475 -27.90 0.65 -5.91
CA LYS A 475 -26.55 0.38 -6.42
C LYS A 475 -26.37 -1.10 -6.73
N ASP A 476 -25.46 -1.45 -7.64
CA ASP A 476 -25.23 -2.84 -8.06
C ASP A 476 -24.94 -3.81 -6.90
N PHE A 477 -24.14 -3.39 -5.90
CA PHE A 477 -23.85 -4.23 -4.73
C PHE A 477 -25.06 -4.42 -3.81
N GLU A 478 -25.99 -3.46 -3.79
CA GLU A 478 -27.26 -3.56 -3.06
C GLU A 478 -28.20 -4.53 -3.80
N ILE A 479 -28.23 -4.49 -5.13
CA ILE A 479 -28.95 -5.46 -5.96
C ILE A 479 -28.42 -6.89 -5.75
N ASP A 480 -27.10 -7.09 -5.78
CA ASP A 480 -26.47 -8.39 -5.52
C ASP A 480 -26.76 -8.91 -4.11
N PHE A 481 -26.77 -8.00 -3.12
CA PHE A 481 -27.18 -8.32 -1.76
C PHE A 481 -28.63 -8.83 -1.72
N VAL A 482 -29.57 -8.14 -2.36
CA VAL A 482 -30.99 -8.58 -2.40
C VAL A 482 -31.13 -9.92 -3.11
N LYS A 483 -30.40 -10.18 -4.20
CA LYS A 483 -30.39 -11.48 -4.89
C LYS A 483 -30.02 -12.64 -3.97
N ARG A 484 -28.93 -12.49 -3.22
CA ARG A 484 -28.44 -13.50 -2.28
C ARG A 484 -29.40 -13.68 -1.08
N ILE A 485 -29.99 -12.59 -0.59
CA ILE A 485 -31.01 -12.66 0.45
C ILE A 485 -32.29 -13.32 -0.06
N ALA A 486 -32.71 -13.05 -1.30
CA ALA A 486 -33.86 -13.68 -1.94
C ALA A 486 -33.70 -15.20 -2.02
N GLU A 487 -32.52 -15.70 -2.37
CA GLU A 487 -32.21 -17.14 -2.34
C GLU A 487 -32.35 -17.72 -0.91
N SER A 488 -31.84 -17.01 0.11
CA SER A 488 -31.97 -17.42 1.51
C SER A 488 -33.43 -17.41 1.99
N ILE A 489 -34.20 -16.37 1.64
CA ILE A 489 -35.63 -16.27 1.94
C ILE A 489 -36.39 -17.41 1.28
N ALA A 490 -36.10 -17.70 0.01
CA ALA A 490 -36.73 -18.78 -0.74
C ALA A 490 -36.48 -20.15 -0.09
N SER A 491 -35.25 -20.39 0.36
CA SER A 491 -34.87 -21.62 1.08
C SER A 491 -35.62 -21.77 2.40
N THR A 492 -35.72 -20.68 3.19
CA THR A 492 -36.49 -20.67 4.44
C THR A 492 -37.97 -20.89 4.18
N ILE A 493 -38.59 -20.17 3.24
CA ILE A 493 -40.01 -20.33 2.90
C ILE A 493 -40.30 -21.77 2.44
N SER A 494 -39.45 -22.34 1.59
CA SER A 494 -39.55 -23.74 1.17
C SER A 494 -39.54 -24.68 2.37
N SER A 495 -38.58 -24.49 3.29
CA SER A 495 -38.46 -25.32 4.51
C SER A 495 -39.69 -25.19 5.42
N VAL A 496 -40.21 -23.98 5.63
CA VAL A 496 -41.44 -23.73 6.42
C VAL A 496 -42.64 -24.41 5.77
N LYS A 497 -42.79 -24.30 4.45
CA LYS A 497 -43.89 -24.91 3.68
C LYS A 497 -43.84 -26.44 3.73
N VAL A 498 -42.66 -27.02 3.54
CA VAL A 498 -42.43 -28.47 3.65
C VAL A 498 -42.75 -28.96 5.05
N ASN A 499 -42.27 -28.27 6.09
CA ASN A 499 -42.58 -28.64 7.47
C ASN A 499 -44.09 -28.58 7.77
N ALA A 500 -44.79 -27.54 7.33
CA ALA A 500 -46.23 -27.41 7.50
C ALA A 500 -47.00 -28.54 6.78
N ARG A 501 -46.58 -28.92 5.57
CA ARG A 501 -47.16 -30.04 4.82
C ARG A 501 -46.92 -31.38 5.53
N THR A 502 -45.70 -31.63 6.02
CA THR A 502 -45.37 -32.86 6.75
C THR A 502 -46.17 -32.97 8.04
N GLN A 503 -46.36 -31.89 8.80
CA GLN A 503 -47.19 -31.88 10.00
C GLN A 503 -48.65 -32.21 9.69
N ARG A 504 -49.21 -31.65 8.60
CA ARG A 504 -50.58 -31.98 8.16
C ARG A 504 -50.72 -33.45 7.78
N LEU A 505 -49.83 -33.96 6.94
CA LEU A 505 -49.83 -35.36 6.50
C LEU A 505 -49.63 -36.34 7.66
N LEU A 506 -48.79 -35.98 8.64
CA LEU A 506 -48.60 -36.79 9.84
C LEU A 506 -49.89 -36.85 10.68
N GLY A 507 -50.60 -35.72 10.83
CA GLY A 507 -51.90 -35.68 11.49
C GLY A 507 -52.95 -36.54 10.79
N GLU A 508 -53.07 -36.42 9.47
CA GLU A 508 -53.97 -37.26 8.65
C GLU A 508 -53.62 -38.76 8.78
N SER A 509 -52.32 -39.10 8.73
CA SER A 509 -51.85 -40.48 8.89
C SER A 509 -52.11 -41.05 10.28
N GLN A 510 -51.96 -40.25 11.34
CA GLN A 510 -52.27 -40.66 12.72
C GLN A 510 -53.76 -40.94 12.88
N GLN A 511 -54.61 -40.03 12.37
CA GLN A 511 -56.06 -40.20 12.41
C GLN A 511 -56.49 -41.47 11.67
N MET A 512 -55.96 -41.70 10.46
CA MET A 512 -56.25 -42.91 9.68
C MET A 512 -55.81 -44.20 10.41
N THR A 513 -54.68 -44.15 11.12
CA THR A 513 -54.19 -45.31 11.91
C THR A 513 -55.12 -45.64 13.06
N GLU A 514 -55.68 -44.63 13.72
CA GLU A 514 -56.61 -44.79 14.84
C GLU A 514 -57.97 -45.34 14.35
N GLU A 515 -58.47 -44.87 13.21
CA GLU A 515 -59.66 -45.41 12.55
C GLU A 515 -59.49 -46.88 12.15
N MET A 516 -58.36 -47.26 11.56
CA MET A 516 -58.09 -48.66 11.20
C MET A 516 -58.04 -49.58 12.42
N ARG A 517 -57.43 -49.13 13.54
CA ARG A 517 -57.39 -49.91 14.78
C ARG A 517 -58.78 -50.16 15.37
N ALA A 518 -59.66 -49.16 15.30
CA ALA A 518 -61.05 -49.33 15.73
C ALA A 518 -61.79 -50.36 14.85
N GLN A 519 -61.61 -50.31 13.52
CA GLN A 519 -62.20 -51.29 12.60
C GLN A 519 -61.67 -52.72 12.80
N GLU A 520 -60.38 -52.88 13.08
CA GLU A 520 -59.75 -54.19 13.33
C GLU A 520 -60.34 -54.88 14.57
N GLU A 521 -60.52 -54.14 15.66
CA GLU A 521 -61.11 -54.69 16.90
C GLU A 521 -62.59 -55.06 16.74
N GLU A 522 -63.35 -54.27 15.98
CA GLU A 522 -64.76 -54.58 15.66
C GLU A 522 -64.87 -55.86 14.81
N MET A 523 -64.00 -56.03 13.81
CA MET A 523 -63.95 -57.27 13.01
C MET A 523 -63.57 -58.49 13.84
N ARG A 524 -62.63 -58.35 14.79
CA ARG A 524 -62.22 -59.44 15.68
C ARG A 524 -63.39 -59.96 16.52
N GLN A 525 -64.19 -59.08 17.09
CA GLN A 525 -65.38 -59.44 17.88
C GLN A 525 -66.41 -60.19 17.03
N ASN A 526 -66.72 -59.71 15.83
CA ASN A 526 -67.66 -60.37 14.93
C ASN A 526 -67.21 -61.79 14.53
N MET A 527 -65.91 -62.01 14.38
CA MET A 527 -65.35 -63.32 14.02
C MET A 527 -65.43 -64.33 15.18
N GLU A 528 -65.19 -63.88 16.42
CA GLU A 528 -65.33 -64.71 17.62
C GLU A 528 -66.78 -65.19 17.83
N GLU A 529 -67.76 -64.31 17.61
CA GLU A 529 -69.19 -64.63 17.75
C GLU A 529 -69.68 -65.65 16.69
N LEU A 530 -69.21 -65.51 15.45
CA LEU A 530 -69.55 -66.41 14.36
C LEU A 530 -69.00 -67.84 14.61
N GLN A 531 -67.77 -67.94 15.11
CA GLN A 531 -67.14 -69.22 15.38
C GLN A 531 -67.86 -70.00 16.49
N ALA A 532 -68.25 -69.33 17.58
CA ALA A 532 -69.00 -69.96 18.68
C ALA A 532 -70.33 -70.56 18.19
N THR A 533 -71.05 -69.84 17.32
CA THR A 533 -72.33 -70.29 16.75
C THR A 533 -72.17 -71.55 15.90
N GLN A 534 -71.06 -71.67 15.17
CA GLN A 534 -70.81 -72.81 14.28
C GLN A 534 -70.48 -74.10 15.05
N GLU A 535 -69.72 -73.98 16.13
CA GLU A 535 -69.35 -75.12 17.00
C GLU A 535 -70.57 -75.73 17.70
N GLU A 536 -71.51 -74.90 18.17
CA GLU A 536 -72.72 -75.38 18.85
C GLU A 536 -73.65 -76.16 17.90
N MET A 537 -73.80 -75.69 16.67
CA MET A 537 -74.62 -76.37 15.65
C MET A 537 -74.06 -77.75 15.28
N GLN A 538 -72.74 -77.89 15.12
CA GLN A 538 -72.13 -79.18 14.79
C GLN A 538 -72.32 -80.20 15.89
N ARG A 539 -72.22 -79.79 17.16
CA ARG A 539 -72.41 -80.68 18.30
C ARG A 539 -73.80 -81.30 18.35
N SER A 540 -74.84 -80.50 18.16
CA SER A 540 -76.25 -80.96 18.19
C SER A 540 -76.56 -81.98 17.08
N GLN A 541 -75.94 -81.83 15.90
CA GLN A 541 -76.11 -82.76 14.79
C GLN A 541 -75.51 -84.13 15.08
N LEU A 542 -74.30 -84.17 15.66
CA LEU A 542 -73.63 -85.41 16.03
C LEU A 542 -74.41 -86.20 17.09
N GLU A 543 -74.95 -85.52 18.10
CA GLU A 543 -75.77 -86.16 19.14
C GLU A 543 -77.04 -86.81 18.57
N SER A 544 -77.74 -86.11 17.66
CA SER A 544 -78.96 -86.63 17.03
C SER A 544 -78.70 -87.87 16.16
N ALA A 545 -77.60 -87.87 15.41
CA ALA A 545 -77.22 -89.01 14.57
C ALA A 545 -76.91 -90.27 15.41
N SER A 546 -76.21 -90.10 16.54
CA SER A 546 -75.85 -91.22 17.42
C SER A 546 -77.07 -91.91 18.04
N VAL A 547 -78.08 -91.15 18.48
CA VAL A 547 -79.31 -91.71 19.06
C VAL A 547 -80.09 -92.56 18.06
N LEU A 548 -80.20 -92.09 16.80
CA LEU A 548 -80.91 -92.82 15.75
C LEU A 548 -80.21 -94.15 15.39
N GLU A 549 -78.87 -94.15 15.37
CA GLU A 549 -78.10 -95.36 15.10
C GLU A 549 -78.32 -96.44 16.18
N VAL A 550 -78.35 -96.06 17.46
CA VAL A 550 -78.62 -96.98 18.58
C VAL A 550 -80.01 -97.62 18.47
N MET A 551 -81.04 -96.85 18.10
CA MET A 551 -82.39 -97.39 17.89
C MET A 551 -82.44 -98.36 16.73
N ASN A 552 -81.82 -98.02 15.59
CA ASN A 552 -81.82 -98.85 14.41
C ASN A 552 -81.14 -100.22 14.63
N ASN A 553 -80.12 -100.28 15.51
CA ASN A 553 -79.39 -101.53 15.78
C ASN A 553 -80.03 -102.40 16.88
N SER A 554 -80.88 -101.86 17.75
CA SER A 554 -81.40 -102.57 18.93
C SER A 554 -82.78 -103.20 18.76
N THR A 555 -83.61 -102.71 17.83
CA THR A 555 -84.99 -103.17 17.67
C THR A 555 -85.27 -103.58 16.22
N ALA A 556 -86.25 -104.47 15.97
CA ALA A 556 -86.71 -104.77 14.61
C ALA A 556 -87.60 -103.63 14.12
N MET A 557 -87.26 -103.01 12.99
CA MET A 557 -87.98 -101.86 12.45
C MET A 557 -88.18 -101.97 10.94
N ILE A 558 -89.38 -101.64 10.50
CA ILE A 558 -89.74 -101.59 9.08
C ILE A 558 -90.40 -100.25 8.80
N ASP A 559 -89.92 -99.55 7.77
CA ASP A 559 -90.53 -98.35 7.26
C ASP A 559 -91.42 -98.69 6.08
N TYR A 560 -92.63 -98.15 6.09
CA TYR A 560 -93.62 -98.27 5.02
C TYR A 560 -93.96 -96.90 4.44
N ASP A 561 -94.37 -96.88 3.18
CA ASP A 561 -95.04 -95.72 2.61
C ASP A 561 -96.48 -95.62 3.12
N SER A 562 -97.19 -94.57 2.74
CA SER A 562 -98.59 -94.35 3.13
C SER A 562 -99.56 -95.40 2.59
N GLU A 563 -99.16 -96.19 1.60
CA GLU A 563 -99.98 -97.25 1.00
C GLU A 563 -99.71 -98.62 1.63
N GLY A 564 -98.67 -98.74 2.46
CA GLY A 564 -98.30 -99.98 3.15
C GLY A 564 -97.25 -100.82 2.42
N ASN A 565 -96.54 -100.25 1.45
CA ASN A 565 -95.39 -100.88 0.81
C ASN A 565 -94.11 -100.60 1.60
N ILE A 566 -93.24 -101.61 1.69
CA ILE A 566 -92.02 -101.53 2.49
C ILE A 566 -91.00 -100.64 1.78
N ILE A 567 -90.61 -99.53 2.42
CA ILE A 567 -89.55 -98.62 1.97
C ILE A 567 -88.20 -99.15 2.40
N ASN A 568 -88.10 -99.56 3.67
CA ASN A 568 -86.87 -100.04 4.27
C ASN A 568 -87.16 -100.99 5.43
N ALA A 569 -86.22 -101.86 5.75
CA ALA A 569 -86.30 -102.75 6.90
C ALA A 569 -84.90 -102.94 7.47
N ASN A 570 -84.76 -102.81 8.78
CA ASN A 570 -83.45 -102.97 9.40
C ASN A 570 -83.07 -104.45 9.56
N MET A 571 -81.80 -104.70 9.87
CA MET A 571 -81.26 -106.07 9.93
C MET A 571 -82.01 -106.96 10.93
N ASN A 572 -82.56 -106.36 11.99
CA ASN A 572 -83.30 -107.08 13.03
C ASN A 572 -84.65 -107.60 12.51
N SER A 573 -85.42 -106.79 11.77
CA SER A 573 -86.68 -107.24 11.19
C SER A 573 -86.45 -108.24 10.05
N LEU A 574 -85.44 -108.01 9.19
CA LEU A 574 -85.09 -108.93 8.11
C LEU A 574 -84.78 -110.34 8.65
N ARG A 575 -83.98 -110.42 9.72
CA ARG A 575 -83.67 -111.67 10.41
C ARG A 575 -84.88 -112.29 11.09
N LEU A 576 -85.77 -111.48 11.67
CA LEU A 576 -86.99 -111.97 12.34
C LEU A 576 -87.93 -112.67 11.36
N PHE A 577 -88.18 -112.06 10.18
CA PHE A 577 -89.08 -112.62 9.18
C PHE A 577 -88.40 -113.58 8.18
N GLY A 578 -87.07 -113.61 8.15
CA GLY A 578 -86.29 -114.49 7.28
C GLY A 578 -86.22 -114.05 5.81
N TYR A 579 -86.32 -112.73 5.56
CA TYR A 579 -86.24 -112.13 4.22
C TYR A 579 -84.97 -111.28 4.08
N SER A 580 -84.49 -111.08 2.85
CA SER A 580 -83.57 -109.98 2.55
C SER A 580 -84.33 -108.69 2.20
N LEU A 581 -83.69 -107.53 2.29
CA LEU A 581 -84.34 -106.25 1.98
C LEU A 581 -84.77 -106.21 0.51
N GLU A 582 -83.95 -106.73 -0.40
CA GLU A 582 -84.23 -106.78 -1.84
C GLU A 582 -85.48 -107.61 -2.16
N GLU A 583 -85.82 -108.59 -1.32
CA GLU A 583 -87.00 -109.46 -1.52
C GLU A 583 -88.30 -108.83 -1.05
N ILE A 584 -88.25 -107.90 -0.10
CA ILE A 584 -89.45 -107.31 0.52
C ILE A 584 -89.63 -105.83 0.21
N LYS A 585 -88.58 -105.12 -0.21
CA LYS A 585 -88.68 -103.70 -0.53
C LYS A 585 -89.60 -103.50 -1.74
N GLY A 586 -90.59 -102.62 -1.59
CA GLY A 586 -91.66 -102.41 -2.56
C GLY A 586 -92.81 -103.41 -2.46
N GLU A 587 -92.65 -104.52 -1.74
CA GLU A 587 -93.77 -105.40 -1.43
C GLU A 587 -94.64 -104.79 -0.34
N HIS A 588 -95.94 -105.06 -0.43
CA HIS A 588 -96.90 -104.60 0.57
C HIS A 588 -96.81 -105.46 1.84
N HIS A 589 -96.98 -104.87 3.03
CA HIS A 589 -97.01 -105.52 4.34
C HIS A 589 -97.81 -106.83 4.41
N LYS A 590 -98.78 -107.02 3.49
CA LYS A 590 -99.60 -108.21 3.38
C LYS A 590 -98.78 -109.49 3.26
N ILE A 591 -97.54 -109.42 2.75
CA ILE A 591 -96.65 -110.59 2.65
C ILE A 591 -96.45 -111.30 4.00
N PHE A 592 -96.48 -110.56 5.11
CA PHE A 592 -96.32 -111.11 6.47
C PHE A 592 -97.64 -111.56 7.10
N VAL A 593 -98.79 -111.33 6.48
CA VAL A 593 -100.11 -111.62 7.09
C VAL A 593 -100.68 -112.92 6.52
N GLN A 594 -101.52 -113.69 7.22
CA GLN A 594 -102.14 -114.91 6.65
C GLN A 594 -103.22 -114.58 5.59
N ARG A 595 -103.48 -115.51 4.65
CA ARG A 595 -104.35 -115.25 3.48
C ARG A 595 -105.78 -114.88 3.87
N GLU A 596 -106.30 -115.53 4.90
CA GLU A 596 -107.65 -115.34 5.45
C GLU A 596 -107.79 -113.95 6.08
N GLU A 597 -106.73 -113.45 6.72
CA GLU A 597 -106.71 -112.18 7.44
C GLU A 597 -106.48 -110.97 6.52
N ARG A 598 -105.69 -111.14 5.45
CA ARG A 598 -105.49 -110.12 4.39
C ARG A 598 -106.80 -109.66 3.74
N ALA A 599 -107.81 -110.54 3.65
CA ALA A 599 -109.10 -110.25 3.01
C ALA A 599 -110.11 -109.56 3.93
N THR A 600 -109.79 -109.39 5.21
CA THR A 600 -110.71 -108.80 6.20
C THR A 600 -110.86 -107.30 6.04
N GLU A 601 -112.01 -106.76 6.44
CA GLU A 601 -112.24 -105.31 6.48
C GLU A 601 -111.39 -104.62 7.56
N ALA A 602 -111.04 -105.36 8.63
CA ALA A 602 -110.14 -104.89 9.68
C ALA A 602 -108.74 -104.55 9.14
N TYR A 603 -108.16 -105.37 8.26
CA TYR A 603 -106.85 -105.11 7.65
C TYR A 603 -106.85 -103.88 6.73
N ARG A 604 -107.92 -103.68 5.94
CA ARG A 604 -108.08 -102.46 5.12
C ARG A 604 -108.25 -101.20 5.97
N LYS A 605 -109.01 -101.29 7.06
CA LYS A 605 -109.18 -100.18 8.00
C LYS A 605 -107.88 -99.82 8.70
N PHE A 606 -107.07 -100.80 9.10
CA PHE A 606 -105.77 -100.61 9.72
C PHE A 606 -104.84 -99.71 8.90
N TRP A 607 -104.66 -100.00 7.60
CA TRP A 607 -103.82 -99.16 6.73
C TRP A 607 -104.42 -97.79 6.44
N LYS A 608 -105.75 -97.70 6.31
CA LYS A 608 -106.44 -96.40 6.17
C LYS A 608 -106.24 -95.50 7.40
N GLU A 609 -106.25 -96.07 8.60
CA GLU A 609 -106.02 -95.33 9.83
C GLU A 609 -104.56 -94.86 9.93
N LEU A 610 -103.58 -95.71 9.59
CA LEU A 610 -102.17 -95.32 9.55
C LEU A 610 -101.88 -94.22 8.51
N ALA A 611 -102.45 -94.34 7.31
CA ALA A 611 -102.35 -93.32 6.27
C ALA A 611 -102.97 -91.98 6.69
N SER A 612 -103.95 -91.99 7.62
CA SER A 612 -104.54 -90.78 8.20
C SER A 612 -103.75 -90.20 9.39
N GLY A 613 -102.57 -90.74 9.70
CA GLY A 613 -101.71 -90.30 10.79
C GLY A 613 -102.04 -90.92 12.15
N LYS A 614 -102.93 -91.92 12.23
CA LYS A 614 -103.29 -92.59 13.50
C LYS A 614 -102.43 -93.83 13.71
N SER A 615 -101.59 -93.80 14.73
CA SER A 615 -100.75 -94.94 15.12
C SER A 615 -101.57 -96.16 15.52
N GLN A 616 -101.04 -97.34 15.20
CA GLN A 616 -101.63 -98.62 15.58
C GLN A 616 -100.64 -99.41 16.43
N ARG A 617 -101.14 -100.15 17.41
CA ARG A 617 -100.34 -101.08 18.19
C ARG A 617 -101.16 -102.27 18.61
N GLY A 618 -100.51 -103.42 18.69
CA GLY A 618 -101.18 -104.65 19.10
C GLY A 618 -100.28 -105.86 18.95
N GLU A 619 -100.86 -107.00 19.32
CA GLU A 619 -100.27 -108.30 19.06
C GLU A 619 -100.83 -108.84 17.76
N TYR A 620 -99.94 -109.15 16.82
CA TYR A 620 -100.28 -109.62 15.49
C TYR A 620 -99.64 -110.98 15.27
N LYS A 621 -100.41 -111.88 14.66
CA LYS A 621 -99.88 -113.16 14.20
C LYS A 621 -99.43 -112.98 12.75
N LEU A 622 -98.12 -113.00 12.54
CA LEU A 622 -97.49 -112.82 11.24
C LEU A 622 -96.82 -114.11 10.80
N SER A 623 -96.48 -114.20 9.51
CA SER A 623 -95.86 -115.35 8.89
C SER A 623 -94.50 -114.98 8.31
N THR A 624 -93.51 -115.81 8.57
CA THR A 624 -92.17 -115.68 8.00
C THR A 624 -92.15 -116.15 6.54
N LYS A 625 -91.02 -115.93 5.85
CA LYS A 625 -90.79 -116.42 4.48
C LYS A 625 -91.08 -117.91 4.28
N THR A 626 -90.79 -118.73 5.29
CA THR A 626 -90.99 -120.19 5.24
C THR A 626 -92.43 -120.62 5.57
N GLY A 627 -93.34 -119.67 5.79
CA GLY A 627 -94.73 -119.91 6.18
C GLY A 627 -94.90 -120.24 7.68
N LYS A 628 -93.86 -120.04 8.50
CA LYS A 628 -93.94 -120.26 9.95
C LYS A 628 -94.64 -119.08 10.61
N ASP A 629 -95.64 -119.38 11.43
CA ASP A 629 -96.33 -118.37 12.23
C ASP A 629 -95.44 -117.88 13.39
N ILE A 630 -95.36 -116.56 13.54
CA ILE A 630 -94.74 -115.85 14.65
C ILE A 630 -95.73 -114.86 15.26
N TRP A 631 -95.68 -114.70 16.57
CA TRP A 631 -96.46 -113.66 17.25
C TRP A 631 -95.55 -112.47 17.52
N VAL A 632 -95.96 -111.29 17.07
CA VAL A 632 -95.24 -110.05 17.30
C VAL A 632 -96.13 -109.06 18.03
N TYR A 633 -95.55 -108.31 18.96
CA TYR A 633 -96.13 -107.06 19.40
C TYR A 633 -95.52 -105.95 18.55
N ALA A 634 -96.34 -105.28 17.75
CA ALA A 634 -95.87 -104.24 16.83
C ALA A 634 -96.55 -102.91 17.11
N GLN A 635 -95.79 -101.83 16.97
CA GLN A 635 -96.28 -100.45 16.97
C GLN A 635 -95.92 -99.77 15.65
N TYR A 636 -96.95 -99.31 14.93
CA TYR A 636 -96.84 -98.58 13.68
C TYR A 636 -97.11 -97.10 13.95
N SER A 637 -96.12 -96.26 13.65
CA SER A 637 -96.14 -94.82 13.95
C SER A 637 -95.93 -94.01 12.68
N PRO A 638 -96.93 -93.24 12.21
CA PRO A 638 -96.77 -92.32 11.09
C PRO A 638 -95.84 -91.15 11.44
N ILE A 639 -94.88 -90.84 10.55
CA ILE A 639 -93.99 -89.68 10.64
C ILE A 639 -94.50 -88.62 9.66
N LEU A 640 -94.81 -87.43 10.17
CA LEU A 640 -95.43 -86.35 9.40
C LEU A 640 -94.38 -85.39 8.82
N ASN A 641 -94.68 -84.80 7.66
CA ASN A 641 -93.91 -83.64 7.16
C ASN A 641 -94.37 -82.34 7.86
N ARG A 642 -93.75 -81.20 7.50
CA ARG A 642 -94.11 -79.87 8.01
C ARG A 642 -95.56 -79.43 7.69
N GLU A 643 -96.22 -80.12 6.76
CA GLU A 643 -97.60 -79.83 6.29
C GLU A 643 -98.64 -80.79 6.91
N GLY A 644 -98.21 -81.74 7.75
CA GLY A 644 -99.10 -82.69 8.45
C GLY A 644 -99.46 -83.94 7.64
N ALA A 645 -98.91 -84.14 6.44
CA ALA A 645 -99.09 -85.36 5.66
C ALA A 645 -98.12 -86.46 6.12
N VAL A 646 -98.57 -87.72 6.10
CA VAL A 646 -97.74 -88.88 6.46
C VAL A 646 -96.64 -89.08 5.41
N MET A 647 -95.38 -88.86 5.78
CA MET A 647 -94.23 -89.14 4.92
C MET A 647 -93.91 -90.63 4.84
N LYS A 648 -93.92 -91.29 6.00
CA LYS A 648 -93.68 -92.74 6.13
C LYS A 648 -94.31 -93.24 7.42
N ILE A 649 -94.50 -94.55 7.52
CA ILE A 649 -94.98 -95.22 8.72
C ILE A 649 -93.88 -96.13 9.21
N THR A 650 -93.35 -95.89 10.40
CA THR A 650 -92.31 -96.72 11.01
C THR A 650 -92.96 -97.72 11.96
N GLU A 651 -92.78 -98.99 11.66
CA GLU A 651 -93.12 -100.09 12.54
C GLU A 651 -91.94 -100.46 13.42
N ILE A 652 -92.21 -100.71 14.69
CA ILE A 652 -91.29 -101.26 15.66
C ILE A 652 -91.87 -102.58 16.16
N ILE A 653 -91.07 -103.64 16.11
CA ILE A 653 -91.53 -105.02 16.25
C ILE A 653 -90.78 -105.71 17.39
N PHE A 654 -91.54 -106.37 18.25
CA PHE A 654 -91.03 -107.23 19.31
C PHE A 654 -91.56 -108.65 19.12
N ASP A 655 -90.67 -109.63 18.97
CA ASP A 655 -91.05 -111.04 18.90
C ASP A 655 -91.51 -111.52 20.28
N ILE A 656 -92.79 -111.88 20.37
CA ILE A 656 -93.42 -112.38 21.59
C ILE A 656 -93.83 -113.86 21.46
N THR A 657 -93.36 -114.55 20.42
CA THR A 657 -93.77 -115.94 20.09
C THR A 657 -93.60 -116.87 21.29
N LYS A 658 -92.51 -116.73 22.06
CA LYS A 658 -92.25 -117.56 23.24
C LYS A 658 -93.29 -117.37 24.36
N PHE A 659 -93.95 -116.23 24.43
CA PHE A 659 -94.94 -115.89 25.48
C PHE A 659 -96.38 -116.29 25.12
N LYS A 660 -96.61 -116.85 23.93
CA LYS A 660 -97.93 -117.31 23.44
C LYS A 660 -98.02 -118.83 23.23
N SER A 661 -97.04 -119.57 23.75
CA SER A 661 -96.91 -121.04 23.64
C SER A 661 -97.83 -121.79 24.58
#